data_AF-A0A350QZ38-F1
#
_entry.id   AF-A0A350QZ38-F1
#
_cell.length_a   1.000
_cell.length_b   1.000
_cell.length_c   1.000
_cell.angle_alpha   90.00
_cell.angle_beta   90.00
_cell.angle_gamma   90.00
#
_symmetry.space_group_name_H-M   'P 1'
#
loop_
_entity.id
_entity.type
_entity.pdbx_description
1 polymer ?
#
loop_
_entity_poly.entity_id
_entity_poly.type
_entity_poly.pdbx_seq_one_letter_code
_entity_poly.pdbx_strand_id
1 'polypeptide(L)'
;MSGDDSTLFVSAAGSDKVFSMDAKSGKVLGRVKVGAVPRGIALDPVTAGKPSRAWVLNAVENSVSVLDVSNPKSLRVVRTIPLEDPTHPEFKAGRIAFNKADFSSTKSFSCASCHPDGHTDQLLWVLKTPIVTGGNQIMPRSTMPVRGLRDTAPFHWDGIPGDPYGGINSASIRKPVEPNSDPDDPVSATRHLVDGGLASTMKLEEDDSTNDEGKAGLMSAKERDVLSQFLLGVTYPPAQRRAYDNELSARAEEGFELFHILGDNDPTKRKPNVCGDCHRMPYWVSTNTPGSGMDTPTWRGAYDRFLILPQGRLNIIDFDFYRRVAEEGIPERKVWKFSWGGRSRFDPVWDMVLEGSTGFSGSLGRQVTINSSTTEDSLSNDLLDALERSSSEGAVVLQAEGLIIEEGKGRTVILQYDSTLKGGSYVETADKRKAFSRDELYELANANRFVGTFTGRHGKNADYDNPQPGIWAEGPIEKQRGAQKFPVLSKQKKTMVVSGRHLKAGASVIVNGRKTKGSVKLGDNERVEIELVNLPPEGMNFIQLQNKDGLFSNDFIFHVSDKKVDPQQLREKIEVAIYTGNLAELKRLVESGADVNALSKDADLPLSSAAFHGRLEHVRFLLQKGAAATARNRDGGTPLHVAALMGRFEIAKLLLSKGAKAGVRNKKGESSIDAVSAEWSDGVAGFYGFLNGLTSNKVDLQEIRKARPRMHKLLQDGP
;
A
#
# COMPACT_ATOMS: atom_id res chain seq x y z
N MET A 1 -2.59 6.64 41.76
CA MET A 1 -3.00 6.18 43.10
C MET A 1 -2.62 7.26 44.10
N SER A 2 -3.38 7.46 45.18
CA SER A 2 -2.97 8.33 46.29
C SER A 2 -1.69 7.80 46.93
N GLY A 3 -0.96 8.64 47.67
CA GLY A 3 0.30 8.21 48.31
C GLY A 3 0.11 7.20 49.44
N ASP A 4 -1.13 6.99 49.90
CA ASP A 4 -1.53 6.02 50.92
C ASP A 4 -2.23 4.78 50.35
N ASP A 5 -2.25 4.61 49.02
CA ASP A 5 -2.87 3.50 48.29
C ASP A 5 -4.37 3.28 48.55
N SER A 6 -5.05 4.23 49.19
CA SER A 6 -6.48 4.12 49.54
C SER A 6 -7.40 4.50 48.38
N THR A 7 -6.95 5.38 47.49
CA THR A 7 -7.78 5.99 46.44
C THR A 7 -7.12 5.89 45.06
N LEU A 8 -7.88 5.40 44.09
CA LEU A 8 -7.54 5.44 42.67
C LEU A 8 -8.23 6.62 42.00
N PHE A 9 -7.53 7.31 41.10
CA PHE A 9 -8.08 8.33 40.21
C PHE A 9 -8.02 7.77 38.79
N VAL A 10 -9.18 7.68 38.14
CA VAL A 10 -9.36 6.85 36.95
C VAL A 10 -10.11 7.64 35.88
N SER A 11 -9.68 7.48 34.64
CA SER A 11 -10.42 7.84 33.43
C SER A 11 -10.97 6.57 32.77
N ALA A 12 -12.20 6.60 32.28
CA ALA A 12 -12.74 5.54 31.42
C ALA A 12 -12.52 5.89 29.95
N ALA A 13 -12.15 4.89 29.14
CA ALA A 13 -11.98 5.07 27.70
C ALA A 13 -13.27 5.59 27.06
N GLY A 14 -13.15 6.60 26.19
CA GLY A 14 -14.29 7.24 25.52
C GLY A 14 -15.24 8.04 26.42
N SER A 15 -14.93 8.18 27.71
CA SER A 15 -15.70 9.02 28.63
C SER A 15 -15.14 10.45 28.69
N ASP A 16 -15.96 11.43 29.02
CA ASP A 16 -15.54 12.79 29.35
C ASP A 16 -15.42 13.00 30.88
N LYS A 17 -15.18 11.92 31.63
CA LYS A 17 -15.20 11.93 33.10
C LYS A 17 -13.92 11.36 33.69
N VAL A 18 -13.51 11.97 34.79
CA VAL A 18 -12.57 11.39 35.75
C VAL A 18 -13.34 11.05 37.02
N PHE A 19 -13.06 9.90 37.60
CA PHE A 19 -13.66 9.46 38.86
C PHE A 19 -12.60 8.96 39.82
N SER A 20 -12.90 9.10 41.10
CA SER A 20 -12.13 8.54 42.20
C SER A 20 -12.82 7.29 42.71
N MET A 21 -12.02 6.31 43.12
CA MET A 21 -12.48 4.98 43.49
C MET A 21 -11.71 4.52 44.72
N ASP A 22 -12.41 3.89 45.65
CA ASP A 22 -11.78 3.19 46.77
C ASP A 22 -10.97 2.01 46.22
N ALA A 23 -9.66 2.00 46.49
CA ALA A 23 -8.73 1.07 45.85
C ALA A 23 -9.00 -0.40 46.25
N LYS A 24 -9.56 -0.63 47.44
CA LYS A 24 -9.79 -1.98 47.98
C LYS A 24 -11.13 -2.56 47.54
N SER A 25 -12.18 -1.75 47.57
CA SER A 25 -13.55 -2.20 47.27
C SER A 25 -13.96 -1.97 45.82
N GLY A 26 -13.23 -1.15 45.06
CA GLY A 26 -13.62 -0.74 43.71
C GLY A 26 -14.84 0.19 43.69
N LYS A 27 -15.30 0.69 44.85
CA LYS A 27 -16.46 1.59 44.91
C LYS A 27 -16.09 2.97 44.39
N VAL A 28 -16.85 3.47 43.41
CA VAL A 28 -16.74 4.86 42.95
C VAL A 28 -17.14 5.81 44.08
N LEU A 29 -16.23 6.73 44.42
CA LEU A 29 -16.38 7.72 45.50
C LEU A 29 -16.92 9.05 44.99
N GLY A 30 -16.40 9.51 43.86
CA GLY A 30 -16.73 10.81 43.26
C GLY A 30 -16.43 10.80 41.76
N ARG A 31 -17.02 11.74 41.02
CA ARG A 31 -16.83 11.89 39.57
C ARG A 31 -16.89 13.36 39.18
N VAL A 32 -16.15 13.74 38.15
CA VAL A 32 -16.19 15.09 37.57
C VAL A 32 -16.08 15.00 36.06
N LYS A 33 -16.82 15.85 35.36
CA LYS A 33 -16.69 16.02 33.92
C LYS A 33 -15.42 16.82 33.62
N VAL A 34 -14.62 16.35 32.68
CA VAL A 34 -13.44 17.03 32.15
C VAL A 34 -13.67 17.35 30.68
N GLY A 35 -12.60 17.67 29.94
CA GLY A 35 -12.67 17.79 28.49
C GLY A 35 -12.98 16.46 27.79
N ALA A 36 -12.71 16.37 26.49
CA ALA A 36 -12.97 15.16 25.71
C ALA A 36 -11.88 14.09 25.90
N VAL A 37 -12.31 12.92 26.40
CA VAL A 37 -11.54 11.65 26.39
C VAL A 37 -10.18 11.80 27.10
N PRO A 38 -10.17 11.85 28.45
CA PRO A 38 -8.95 11.96 29.22
C PRO A 38 -8.09 10.72 29.01
N ARG A 39 -6.82 10.92 28.62
CA ARG A 39 -5.85 9.84 28.31
C ARG A 39 -4.71 9.76 29.32
N GLY A 40 -4.53 10.77 30.17
CA GLY A 40 -3.49 10.79 31.19
C GLY A 40 -3.91 11.59 32.41
N ILE A 41 -3.49 11.14 33.60
CA ILE A 41 -3.72 11.81 34.88
C ILE A 41 -2.38 11.87 35.62
N ALA A 42 -1.90 13.08 35.90
CA ALA A 42 -0.75 13.30 36.77
C ALA A 42 -1.23 13.92 38.10
N LEU A 43 -0.77 13.36 39.22
CA LEU A 43 -1.09 13.88 40.56
C LEU A 43 0.07 14.74 41.04
N ASP A 44 -0.22 15.88 41.69
CA ASP A 44 0.83 16.70 42.31
C ASP A 44 1.59 15.87 43.38
N PRO A 45 2.92 16.05 43.53
CA PRO A 45 3.73 15.32 44.49
C PRO A 45 3.19 15.50 45.92
N VAL A 46 3.09 14.38 46.62
CA VAL A 46 2.41 14.28 47.91
C VAL A 46 3.39 14.60 49.05
N THR A 47 3.19 15.70 49.78
CA THR A 47 3.91 15.97 51.04
C THR A 47 3.17 15.45 52.28
N ALA A 48 1.90 15.01 52.17
CA ALA A 48 1.04 14.66 53.32
C ALA A 48 0.07 13.46 53.11
N GLY A 49 0.45 12.46 52.31
CA GLY A 49 -0.32 11.22 52.06
C GLY A 49 -1.50 11.32 51.07
N LYS A 50 -2.16 12.47 50.92
CA LYS A 50 -3.30 12.66 49.99
C LYS A 50 -3.03 13.71 48.91
N PRO A 51 -3.31 13.42 47.63
CA PRO A 51 -3.15 14.41 46.56
C PRO A 51 -4.19 15.51 46.68
N SER A 52 -3.80 16.76 46.46
CA SER A 52 -4.70 17.92 46.46
C SER A 52 -5.09 18.37 45.05
N ARG A 53 -4.26 18.05 44.04
CA ARG A 53 -4.46 18.43 42.65
C ARG A 53 -4.15 17.28 41.69
N ALA A 54 -4.88 17.26 40.57
CA ALA A 54 -4.57 16.42 39.42
C ALA A 54 -4.54 17.23 38.12
N TRP A 55 -3.71 16.83 37.17
CA TRP A 55 -3.62 17.35 35.82
C TRP A 55 -4.07 16.26 34.86
N VAL A 56 -5.10 16.54 34.08
CA VAL A 56 -5.76 15.57 33.21
C VAL A 56 -5.56 15.99 31.77
N LEU A 57 -4.84 15.19 30.99
CA LEU A 57 -4.63 15.42 29.56
C LEU A 57 -5.85 14.92 28.77
N ASN A 58 -6.61 15.85 28.18
CA ASN A 58 -7.70 15.58 27.25
C ASN A 58 -7.12 15.59 25.82
N ALA A 59 -6.47 14.49 25.44
CA ALA A 59 -5.69 14.43 24.20
C ALA A 59 -6.53 14.71 22.95
N VAL A 60 -7.79 14.27 22.92
CA VAL A 60 -8.69 14.44 21.75
C VAL A 60 -9.16 15.89 21.59
N GLU A 61 -9.24 16.65 22.68
CA GLU A 61 -9.60 18.07 22.67
C GLU A 61 -8.37 19.00 22.60
N ASN A 62 -7.15 18.48 22.77
CA ASN A 62 -5.94 19.28 22.97
C ASN A 62 -6.09 20.26 24.14
N SER A 63 -6.41 19.74 25.34
CA SER A 63 -6.49 20.55 26.55
C SER A 63 -5.99 19.81 27.79
N VAL A 64 -5.66 20.55 28.84
CA VAL A 64 -5.33 19.99 30.17
C VAL A 64 -6.32 20.53 31.21
N SER A 65 -7.10 19.64 31.82
CA SER A 65 -7.97 19.99 32.93
C SER A 65 -7.21 19.88 34.26
N VAL A 66 -7.20 20.95 35.04
CA VAL A 66 -6.62 20.97 36.39
C VAL A 66 -7.74 20.75 37.40
N LEU A 67 -7.65 19.66 38.16
CA LEU A 67 -8.64 19.23 39.13
C LEU A 67 -8.20 19.49 40.56
N ASP A 68 -9.15 19.89 41.40
CA ASP A 68 -9.09 19.76 42.85
C ASP A 68 -9.53 18.34 43.23
N VAL A 69 -8.62 17.58 43.82
CA VAL A 69 -8.83 16.18 44.21
C VAL A 69 -8.64 15.96 45.71
N SER A 70 -8.57 17.04 46.49
CA SER A 70 -8.40 17.03 47.94
C SER A 70 -9.51 16.24 48.67
N ASN A 71 -10.72 16.23 48.11
CA ASN A 71 -11.83 15.42 48.57
C ASN A 71 -12.23 14.39 47.49
N PRO A 72 -11.93 13.09 47.67
CA PRO A 72 -12.25 12.07 46.68
C PRO A 72 -13.75 11.82 46.51
N LYS A 73 -14.65 12.45 47.28
CA LYS A 73 -16.10 12.40 47.05
C LYS A 73 -16.63 13.58 46.25
N SER A 74 -15.82 14.64 46.09
CA SER A 74 -16.23 15.91 45.48
C SER A 74 -15.08 16.48 44.65
N LEU A 75 -14.82 15.83 43.51
CA LEU A 75 -13.83 16.29 42.54
C LEU A 75 -14.35 17.54 41.80
N ARG A 76 -13.48 18.49 41.48
CA ARG A 76 -13.87 19.73 40.78
C ARG A 76 -12.81 20.18 39.79
N VAL A 77 -13.23 20.61 38.59
CA VAL A 77 -12.34 21.30 37.64
C VAL A 77 -12.08 22.72 38.16
N VAL A 78 -10.82 23.05 38.41
CA VAL A 78 -10.36 24.39 38.82
C VAL A 78 -10.18 25.28 37.61
N ARG A 79 -9.57 24.74 36.54
CA ARG A 79 -9.38 25.42 35.25
C ARG A 79 -9.10 24.41 34.14
N THR A 80 -9.30 24.82 32.90
CA THR A 80 -8.87 24.08 31.71
C THR A 80 -7.87 24.94 30.93
N ILE A 81 -6.73 24.36 30.60
CA ILE A 81 -5.65 25.00 29.85
C ILE A 81 -5.77 24.50 28.40
N PRO A 82 -6.08 25.35 27.41
CA PRO A 82 -6.03 24.96 26.02
C PRO A 82 -4.57 24.72 25.59
N LEU A 83 -4.35 23.68 24.79
CA LEU A 83 -3.09 23.47 24.08
C LEU A 83 -3.24 23.96 22.64
N GLU A 84 -2.13 24.32 22.00
CA GLU A 84 -2.14 24.67 20.58
C GLU A 84 -2.62 23.47 19.75
N ASP A 85 -3.63 23.73 18.92
CA ASP A 85 -4.23 22.74 18.05
C ASP A 85 -4.54 23.40 16.71
N PRO A 86 -3.70 23.20 15.69
CA PRO A 86 -3.87 23.83 14.38
C PRO A 86 -4.99 23.16 13.55
N THR A 87 -5.69 22.16 14.09
CA THR A 87 -6.73 21.46 13.33
C THR A 87 -7.98 22.32 13.12
N HIS A 88 -8.60 22.16 11.95
CA HIS A 88 -9.85 22.84 11.61
C HIS A 88 -10.92 22.59 12.69
N PRO A 89 -11.67 23.62 13.16
CA PRO A 89 -12.59 23.47 14.29
C PRO A 89 -13.66 22.37 14.10
N GLU A 90 -14.21 22.23 12.89
CA GLU A 90 -15.20 21.18 12.59
C GLU A 90 -14.56 19.78 12.56
N PHE A 91 -13.34 19.67 12.03
CA PHE A 91 -12.59 18.42 12.04
C PHE A 91 -12.28 17.97 13.47
N LYS A 92 -11.89 18.92 14.34
CA LYS A 92 -11.72 18.70 15.78
C LYS A 92 -13.03 18.26 16.46
N ALA A 93 -14.15 18.89 16.12
CA ALA A 93 -15.46 18.51 16.65
C ALA A 93 -15.85 17.07 16.25
N GLY A 94 -15.65 16.70 14.99
CA GLY A 94 -15.86 15.32 14.52
C GLY A 94 -14.90 14.31 15.15
N ARG A 95 -13.63 14.67 15.36
CA ARG A 95 -12.64 13.86 16.09
C ARG A 95 -13.09 13.59 17.54
N ILE A 96 -13.63 14.60 18.21
CA ILE A 96 -14.22 14.47 19.55
C ILE A 96 -15.43 13.54 19.51
N ALA A 97 -16.35 13.74 18.55
CA ALA A 97 -17.55 12.93 18.41
C ALA A 97 -17.22 11.44 18.19
N PHE A 98 -16.24 11.15 17.33
CA PHE A 98 -15.78 9.81 17.01
C PHE A 98 -15.26 9.03 18.24
N ASN A 99 -14.64 9.73 19.21
CA ASN A 99 -14.08 9.12 20.41
C ASN A 99 -15.05 9.12 21.61
N LYS A 100 -16.24 9.70 21.49
CA LYS A 100 -17.16 9.89 22.62
C LYS A 100 -18.13 8.72 22.75
N ALA A 101 -18.12 8.07 23.91
CA ALA A 101 -18.93 6.89 24.17
C ALA A 101 -20.40 7.20 24.46
N ASP A 102 -20.73 8.44 24.83
CA ASP A 102 -22.09 8.88 25.21
C ASP A 102 -23.15 8.64 24.11
N PHE A 103 -22.72 8.39 22.87
CA PHE A 103 -23.61 8.13 21.74
C PHE A 103 -24.04 6.66 21.60
N SER A 104 -23.42 5.74 22.34
CA SER A 104 -23.89 4.36 22.46
C SER A 104 -24.98 4.24 23.52
N SER A 105 -25.95 3.34 23.35
CA SER A 105 -27.00 3.08 24.36
C SER A 105 -26.43 2.76 25.75
N THR A 106 -25.31 2.04 25.79
CA THR A 106 -24.63 1.64 27.04
C THR A 106 -23.68 2.71 27.58
N LYS A 107 -23.36 3.73 26.77
CA LYS A 107 -22.36 4.77 27.07
C LYS A 107 -20.98 4.21 27.42
N SER A 108 -20.65 3.04 26.88
CA SER A 108 -19.44 2.29 27.25
C SER A 108 -18.44 2.13 26.10
N PHE A 109 -18.82 2.44 24.86
CA PHE A 109 -17.95 2.38 23.69
C PHE A 109 -18.30 3.48 22.69
N SER A 110 -17.36 3.80 21.81
CA SER A 110 -17.45 4.87 20.79
C SER A 110 -17.11 4.30 19.40
N CYS A 111 -17.20 5.11 18.34
CA CYS A 111 -16.70 4.70 17.02
C CYS A 111 -15.23 4.29 17.10
N ALA A 112 -14.41 5.00 17.89
CA ALA A 112 -13.00 4.67 18.11
C ALA A 112 -12.75 3.33 18.82
N SER A 113 -13.78 2.73 19.45
CA SER A 113 -13.67 1.40 20.06
C SER A 113 -13.58 0.29 19.01
N CYS A 114 -14.36 0.39 17.93
CA CYS A 114 -14.30 -0.54 16.80
C CYS A 114 -13.25 -0.11 15.76
N HIS A 115 -12.94 1.19 15.72
CA HIS A 115 -11.99 1.80 14.79
C HIS A 115 -10.83 2.48 15.53
N PRO A 116 -9.99 1.73 16.29
CA PRO A 116 -8.91 2.32 17.07
C PRO A 116 -7.92 3.03 16.16
N ASP A 117 -7.66 4.31 16.46
CA ASP A 117 -6.88 5.24 15.64
C ASP A 117 -7.35 5.36 14.18
N GLY A 118 -8.61 5.02 13.88
CA GLY A 118 -9.15 5.00 12.53
C GLY A 118 -8.92 3.69 11.78
N HIS A 119 -8.35 2.68 12.43
CA HIS A 119 -8.12 1.34 11.88
C HIS A 119 -9.25 0.37 12.26
N THR A 120 -8.97 -0.89 12.62
CA THR A 120 -9.95 -1.92 12.98
C THR A 120 -9.57 -2.65 14.26
N ASP A 121 -10.59 -3.01 15.03
CA ASP A 121 -10.50 -3.84 16.24
C ASP A 121 -10.17 -5.31 15.95
N GLN A 122 -10.18 -5.73 14.68
CA GLN A 122 -9.99 -7.13 14.23
C GLN A 122 -11.03 -8.11 14.81
N LEU A 123 -12.17 -7.60 15.26
CA LEU A 123 -13.27 -8.43 15.72
C LEU A 123 -14.23 -8.73 14.57
N LEU A 124 -14.86 -9.89 14.65
CA LEU A 124 -15.96 -10.26 13.77
C LEU A 124 -17.28 -9.86 14.43
N TRP A 125 -18.03 -9.02 13.73
CA TRP A 125 -19.32 -8.52 14.17
C TRP A 125 -20.44 -9.18 13.38
N VAL A 126 -21.47 -9.64 14.08
CA VAL A 126 -22.74 -10.08 13.47
C VAL A 126 -23.63 -8.85 13.37
N LEU A 127 -23.51 -8.15 12.26
CA LEU A 127 -24.29 -6.94 11.99
C LEU A 127 -25.62 -7.32 11.32
N LYS A 128 -26.65 -6.49 11.48
CA LYS A 128 -27.97 -6.65 10.84
C LYS A 128 -27.86 -6.39 9.33
N THR A 129 -27.26 -7.33 8.59
CA THR A 129 -26.95 -7.21 7.15
C THR A 129 -27.97 -7.92 6.27
N PRO A 130 -28.20 -7.47 5.03
CA PRO A 130 -28.97 -8.20 4.03
C PRO A 130 -28.42 -9.62 3.79
N ILE A 131 -29.31 -10.60 3.63
CA ILE A 131 -28.92 -12.00 3.41
C ILE A 131 -28.64 -12.23 1.91
N VAL A 132 -27.36 -12.33 1.55
CA VAL A 132 -26.88 -12.24 0.15
C VAL A 132 -27.09 -13.49 -0.71
N THR A 133 -27.61 -14.62 -0.21
CA THR A 133 -27.60 -15.91 -0.96
C THR A 133 -28.92 -16.68 -1.01
N GLY A 134 -30.05 -16.10 -0.61
CA GLY A 134 -31.32 -16.85 -0.54
C GLY A 134 -31.35 -17.92 0.57
N GLY A 135 -30.34 -17.95 1.44
CA GLY A 135 -30.37 -18.64 2.73
C GLY A 135 -30.92 -17.73 3.85
N ASN A 136 -30.75 -18.14 5.11
CA ASN A 136 -31.14 -17.40 6.31
C ASN A 136 -29.95 -17.04 7.23
N GLN A 137 -28.71 -17.21 6.75
CA GLN A 137 -27.50 -17.01 7.56
C GLN A 137 -27.05 -15.54 7.54
N ILE A 138 -26.85 -14.96 8.72
CA ILE A 138 -26.19 -13.65 8.89
C ILE A 138 -24.68 -13.89 8.80
N MET A 139 -23.99 -13.19 7.88
CA MET A 139 -22.55 -13.35 7.75
C MET A 139 -21.82 -12.43 8.73
N PRO A 140 -20.84 -12.92 9.49
CA PRO A 140 -19.96 -12.06 10.26
C PRO A 140 -19.15 -11.14 9.32
N ARG A 141 -18.83 -9.94 9.81
CA ARG A 141 -18.03 -8.92 9.12
C ARG A 141 -16.90 -8.45 10.01
N SER A 142 -15.73 -8.24 9.42
CA SER A 142 -14.65 -7.51 10.10
C SER A 142 -14.90 -6.01 9.98
N THR A 143 -14.57 -5.27 11.04
CA THR A 143 -14.58 -3.80 10.99
C THR A 143 -13.59 -3.29 9.95
N MET A 144 -13.95 -2.26 9.18
CA MET A 144 -13.08 -1.63 8.19
C MET A 144 -12.29 -0.45 8.76
N PRO A 145 -11.07 -0.17 8.26
CA PRO A 145 -10.44 1.10 8.51
C PRO A 145 -11.27 2.25 7.91
N VAL A 146 -11.36 3.33 8.67
CA VAL A 146 -11.89 4.64 8.22
C VAL A 146 -10.78 5.56 7.70
N ARG A 147 -9.52 5.13 7.78
CA ARG A 147 -8.41 5.81 7.10
C ARG A 147 -8.59 5.74 5.59
N GLY A 148 -8.47 6.89 4.93
CA GLY A 148 -8.48 6.97 3.47
C GLY A 148 -9.84 6.70 2.84
N LEU A 149 -10.95 7.10 3.47
CA LEU A 149 -12.28 6.91 2.87
C LEU A 149 -12.47 7.75 1.61
N ARG A 150 -11.99 9.00 1.59
CA ARG A 150 -12.17 9.89 0.43
C ARG A 150 -11.70 9.21 -0.87
N ASP A 151 -12.52 9.35 -1.92
CA ASP A 151 -12.31 8.76 -3.25
C ASP A 151 -12.23 7.22 -3.31
N THR A 152 -12.66 6.52 -2.27
CA THR A 152 -12.70 5.05 -2.24
C THR A 152 -14.12 4.47 -2.17
N ALA A 153 -15.12 5.22 -2.63
CA ALA A 153 -16.51 4.80 -2.59
C ALA A 153 -16.77 3.59 -3.52
N PRO A 154 -17.69 2.67 -3.16
CA PRO A 154 -18.45 2.66 -1.91
C PRO A 154 -17.58 2.33 -0.68
N PHE A 155 -17.91 2.94 0.45
CA PHE A 155 -17.05 2.90 1.64
C PHE A 155 -17.21 1.63 2.48
N HIS A 156 -18.37 0.98 2.42
CA HIS A 156 -18.73 -0.20 3.21
C HIS A 156 -18.56 -1.50 2.42
N TRP A 157 -18.27 -2.61 3.12
CA TRP A 157 -18.03 -3.93 2.53
C TRP A 157 -19.13 -4.43 1.59
N ASP A 158 -20.35 -4.02 1.87
CA ASP A 158 -21.57 -4.55 1.27
C ASP A 158 -22.04 -3.69 0.08
N GLY A 159 -21.24 -2.69 -0.31
CA GLY A 159 -21.60 -1.66 -1.28
C GLY A 159 -22.57 -0.62 -0.72
N ILE A 160 -23.30 -0.96 0.35
CA ILE A 160 -24.25 -0.12 1.07
C ILE A 160 -23.99 -0.19 2.59
N PRO A 161 -24.45 0.79 3.39
CA PRO A 161 -25.15 2.02 2.99
C PRO A 161 -24.19 3.11 2.48
N GLY A 162 -24.70 4.10 1.74
CA GLY A 162 -23.88 5.19 1.17
C GLY A 162 -23.21 4.82 -0.15
N ASP A 163 -23.95 4.16 -1.04
CA ASP A 163 -23.53 3.84 -2.40
C ASP A 163 -23.85 5.02 -3.34
N PRO A 164 -22.85 5.73 -3.88
CA PRO A 164 -23.10 6.83 -4.80
C PRO A 164 -23.29 6.38 -6.25
N TYR A 165 -23.02 5.11 -6.57
CA TYR A 165 -23.01 4.61 -7.95
C TYR A 165 -24.12 3.58 -8.23
N GLY A 166 -24.61 2.92 -7.18
CA GLY A 166 -25.61 1.87 -7.31
C GLY A 166 -25.07 0.64 -8.06
N GLY A 167 -25.98 -0.14 -8.63
CA GLY A 167 -25.67 -1.38 -9.35
C GLY A 167 -26.00 -2.64 -8.54
N ILE A 168 -25.49 -3.78 -9.00
CA ILE A 168 -25.64 -5.03 -8.24
C ILE A 168 -24.79 -4.87 -6.98
N ASN A 169 -25.35 -5.11 -5.80
CA ASN A 169 -24.63 -5.05 -4.53
C ASN A 169 -25.18 -6.08 -3.51
N SER A 170 -24.71 -6.08 -2.27
CA SER A 170 -25.21 -7.02 -1.26
C SER A 170 -26.72 -6.88 -0.97
N ALA A 171 -27.32 -5.71 -1.22
CA ALA A 171 -28.75 -5.52 -1.06
C ALA A 171 -29.55 -6.28 -2.14
N SER A 172 -28.96 -6.48 -3.32
CA SER A 172 -29.53 -7.30 -4.39
C SER A 172 -28.44 -7.83 -5.32
N ILE A 173 -28.09 -9.10 -5.15
CA ILE A 173 -27.09 -9.80 -5.99
C ILE A 173 -27.61 -10.19 -7.38
N ARG A 174 -28.92 -10.01 -7.66
CA ARG A 174 -29.57 -10.44 -8.91
C ARG A 174 -30.05 -9.29 -9.80
N LYS A 175 -30.24 -8.11 -9.21
CA LYS A 175 -30.76 -6.93 -9.90
C LYS A 175 -30.00 -5.69 -9.43
N PRO A 176 -29.74 -4.72 -10.32
CA PRO A 176 -29.22 -3.43 -9.92
C PRO A 176 -30.12 -2.74 -8.88
N VAL A 177 -29.49 -2.06 -7.93
CA VAL A 177 -30.09 -1.15 -6.96
C VAL A 177 -29.70 0.27 -7.34
N GLU A 178 -30.61 1.22 -7.20
CA GLU A 178 -30.31 2.64 -7.44
C GLU A 178 -29.29 3.16 -6.41
N PRO A 179 -28.48 4.18 -6.75
CA PRO A 179 -27.67 4.92 -5.78
C PRO A 179 -28.52 5.41 -4.61
N ASN A 180 -27.94 5.44 -3.42
CA ASN A 180 -28.59 5.98 -2.23
C ASN A 180 -27.81 7.12 -1.56
N SER A 181 -26.79 7.64 -2.23
CA SER A 181 -26.05 8.84 -1.84
C SER A 181 -25.67 9.63 -3.09
N ASP A 182 -25.23 10.87 -2.91
CA ASP A 182 -24.88 11.78 -3.99
C ASP A 182 -23.39 11.60 -4.39
N PRO A 183 -23.08 11.25 -5.65
CA PRO A 183 -21.70 11.16 -6.12
C PRO A 183 -20.94 12.51 -6.08
N ASP A 184 -21.65 13.63 -6.14
CA ASP A 184 -21.07 14.97 -6.11
C ASP A 184 -20.93 15.53 -4.67
N ASP A 185 -21.58 14.88 -3.68
CA ASP A 185 -21.41 15.15 -2.26
C ASP A 185 -20.95 13.89 -1.48
N PRO A 186 -19.64 13.66 -1.36
CA PRO A 186 -19.10 12.53 -0.59
C PRO A 186 -19.51 12.51 0.89
N VAL A 187 -19.90 13.65 1.47
CA VAL A 187 -20.36 13.72 2.88
C VAL A 187 -21.71 13.01 3.03
N SER A 188 -22.55 13.06 1.99
CA SER A 188 -23.80 12.30 1.96
C SER A 188 -23.55 10.79 2.17
N ALA A 189 -22.55 10.22 1.50
CA ALA A 189 -22.20 8.82 1.63
C ALA A 189 -21.72 8.46 3.05
N THR A 190 -20.86 9.27 3.68
CA THR A 190 -20.45 9.03 5.07
C THR A 190 -21.57 9.27 6.07
N ARG A 191 -22.52 10.19 5.79
CA ARG A 191 -23.73 10.38 6.60
C ARG A 191 -24.59 9.12 6.64
N HIS A 192 -24.74 8.41 5.52
CA HIS A 192 -25.41 7.11 5.49
C HIS A 192 -24.73 6.06 6.39
N LEU A 193 -23.39 6.03 6.42
CA LEU A 193 -22.65 5.14 7.32
C LEU A 193 -22.87 5.49 8.79
N VAL A 194 -22.79 6.79 9.13
CA VAL A 194 -22.99 7.28 10.50
C VAL A 194 -24.40 6.95 10.98
N ASP A 195 -25.42 7.26 10.16
CA ASP A 195 -26.81 6.98 10.49
C ASP A 195 -27.06 5.48 10.64
N GLY A 196 -26.51 4.66 9.74
CA GLY A 196 -26.62 3.20 9.82
C GLY A 196 -25.94 2.61 11.05
N GLY A 197 -24.72 3.04 11.38
CA GLY A 197 -23.99 2.60 12.57
C GLY A 197 -24.68 2.99 13.87
N LEU A 198 -25.26 4.20 13.93
CA LEU A 198 -26.05 4.67 15.07
C LEU A 198 -27.38 3.93 15.23
N ALA A 199 -28.01 3.54 14.13
CA ALA A 199 -29.28 2.80 14.14
C ALA A 199 -29.11 1.29 14.38
N SER A 200 -27.88 0.77 14.33
CA SER A 200 -27.59 -0.67 14.49
C SER A 200 -26.54 -0.93 15.56
N THR A 201 -25.25 -0.81 15.23
CA THR A 201 -24.13 -1.22 16.11
C THR A 201 -24.08 -0.46 17.43
N MET A 202 -24.39 0.84 17.42
CA MET A 202 -24.29 1.69 18.63
C MET A 202 -25.55 1.62 19.50
N LYS A 203 -26.59 0.88 19.07
CA LYS A 203 -27.93 0.93 19.64
C LYS A 203 -28.37 -0.44 20.13
N LEU A 204 -28.83 -0.52 21.38
CA LEU A 204 -29.46 -1.73 21.91
C LEU A 204 -30.84 -1.93 21.26
N GLU A 205 -31.27 -3.18 21.09
CA GLU A 205 -32.57 -3.50 20.47
C GLU A 205 -33.77 -2.87 21.21
N GLU A 206 -33.68 -2.74 22.54
CA GLU A 206 -34.72 -2.14 23.40
C GLU A 206 -34.63 -0.61 23.49
N ASP A 207 -33.55 0.00 23.00
CA ASP A 207 -33.42 1.45 22.99
C ASP A 207 -34.30 2.01 21.85
N ASP A 208 -35.19 2.94 22.14
CA ASP A 208 -36.05 3.60 21.14
C ASP A 208 -35.69 5.07 20.92
N SER A 209 -34.53 5.51 21.43
CA SER A 209 -34.06 6.88 21.34
C SER A 209 -33.92 7.34 19.88
N THR A 210 -34.33 8.59 19.69
CA THR A 210 -34.20 9.34 18.44
C THR A 210 -33.55 10.69 18.71
N ASN A 211 -32.88 11.22 17.69
CA ASN A 211 -32.27 12.55 17.75
C ASN A 211 -33.27 13.65 17.39
N ASP A 212 -32.76 14.87 17.30
CA ASP A 212 -33.46 16.11 16.89
C ASP A 212 -34.02 16.11 15.46
N GLU A 213 -33.74 15.08 14.64
CA GLU A 213 -34.32 14.86 13.30
C GLU A 213 -35.22 13.60 13.25
N GLY A 214 -35.49 12.95 14.38
CA GLY A 214 -36.27 11.71 14.44
C GLY A 214 -35.51 10.47 13.95
N LYS A 215 -34.18 10.55 13.73
CA LYS A 215 -33.34 9.40 13.38
C LYS A 215 -32.91 8.62 14.62
N ALA A 216 -32.81 7.30 14.51
CA ALA A 216 -32.43 6.43 15.62
C ALA A 216 -31.03 6.75 16.20
N GLY A 217 -30.90 6.71 17.52
CA GLY A 217 -29.65 6.91 18.27
C GLY A 217 -29.50 8.32 18.87
N LEU A 218 -28.56 8.46 19.82
CA LEU A 218 -28.44 9.61 20.71
C LEU A 218 -27.72 10.85 20.12
N MET A 219 -27.11 10.71 18.95
CA MET A 219 -26.29 11.78 18.33
C MET A 219 -27.17 12.79 17.58
N SER A 220 -26.99 14.08 17.84
CA SER A 220 -27.72 15.17 17.16
C SER A 220 -27.38 15.27 15.66
N ALA A 221 -28.21 15.97 14.90
CA ALA A 221 -28.00 16.26 13.48
C ALA A 221 -26.59 16.84 13.21
N LYS A 222 -26.26 17.89 13.96
CA LYS A 222 -24.98 18.59 13.84
C LYS A 222 -23.78 17.70 14.18
N GLU A 223 -23.91 16.86 15.21
CA GLU A 223 -22.84 15.92 15.58
C GLU A 223 -22.62 14.85 14.49
N ARG A 224 -23.71 14.38 13.85
CA ARG A 224 -23.62 13.46 12.72
C ARG A 224 -22.93 14.11 11.52
N ASP A 225 -23.22 15.37 11.22
CA ASP A 225 -22.59 16.11 10.11
C ASP A 225 -21.08 16.27 10.30
N VAL A 226 -20.64 16.76 11.47
CA VAL A 226 -19.20 16.93 11.73
C VAL A 226 -18.47 15.58 11.81
N LEU A 227 -19.14 14.52 12.27
CA LEU A 227 -18.58 13.17 12.24
C LEU A 227 -18.41 12.67 10.80
N SER A 228 -19.43 12.83 9.95
CA SER A 228 -19.37 12.48 8.53
C SER A 228 -18.26 13.20 7.78
N GLN A 229 -18.06 14.49 8.06
CA GLN A 229 -16.95 15.27 7.52
C GLN A 229 -15.60 14.77 8.03
N PHE A 230 -15.47 14.53 9.35
CA PHE A 230 -14.24 14.01 9.94
C PHE A 230 -13.81 12.69 9.29
N LEU A 231 -14.75 11.76 9.07
CA LEU A 231 -14.48 10.47 8.42
C LEU A 231 -13.82 10.60 7.04
N LEU A 232 -14.19 11.62 6.26
CA LEU A 232 -13.57 11.89 4.95
C LEU A 232 -12.21 12.58 5.03
N GLY A 233 -11.89 13.22 6.16
CA GLY A 233 -10.61 13.86 6.40
C GLY A 233 -9.58 12.95 7.10
N VAL A 234 -9.97 11.75 7.53
CA VAL A 234 -9.01 10.76 8.03
C VAL A 234 -8.21 10.23 6.83
N THR A 235 -6.96 10.67 6.69
CA THR A 235 -6.07 10.24 5.62
C THR A 235 -5.60 8.80 5.81
N TYR A 236 -4.93 8.25 4.79
CA TYR A 236 -4.09 7.06 4.96
C TYR A 236 -3.00 7.30 6.03
N PRO A 237 -2.42 6.25 6.61
CA PRO A 237 -1.28 6.42 7.52
C PRO A 237 0.03 6.62 6.72
N PRO A 238 1.08 7.18 7.33
CA PRO A 238 2.43 7.12 6.78
C PRO A 238 2.86 5.66 6.58
N ALA A 239 3.64 5.41 5.52
CA ALA A 239 4.18 4.08 5.23
C ALA A 239 5.07 3.59 6.39
N GLN A 240 4.77 2.42 6.94
CA GLN A 240 5.39 1.93 8.18
C GLN A 240 6.92 1.81 8.09
N ARG A 241 7.43 1.44 6.91
CA ARG A 241 8.85 1.13 6.69
C ARG A 241 9.50 1.90 5.56
N ARG A 242 8.80 2.89 4.97
CA ARG A 242 9.44 3.78 3.99
C ARG A 242 10.65 4.45 4.65
N ALA A 243 11.78 4.36 3.97
CA ALA A 243 13.04 4.92 4.44
C ALA A 243 12.89 6.44 4.64
N TYR A 244 13.62 6.99 5.61
CA TYR A 244 13.53 8.42 5.97
C TYR A 244 14.03 9.35 4.87
N ASP A 245 14.73 8.83 3.88
CA ASP A 245 15.15 9.52 2.69
C ASP A 245 14.12 9.44 1.55
N ASN A 246 12.97 8.84 1.82
CA ASN A 246 11.81 8.71 0.95
C ASN A 246 11.99 7.80 -0.28
N GLU A 247 13.00 6.94 -0.33
CA GLU A 247 13.19 5.97 -1.42
C GLU A 247 12.55 4.60 -1.12
N LEU A 248 12.06 3.91 -2.15
CA LEU A 248 11.61 2.52 -2.04
C LEU A 248 12.83 1.59 -2.04
N SER A 249 12.78 0.49 -1.30
CA SER A 249 13.77 -0.57 -1.45
C SER A 249 13.55 -1.35 -2.75
N ALA A 250 14.62 -1.91 -3.31
CA ALA A 250 14.53 -2.76 -4.52
C ALA A 250 13.53 -3.93 -4.36
N ARG A 251 13.33 -4.44 -3.13
CA ARG A 251 12.32 -5.46 -2.84
C ARG A 251 10.91 -4.90 -2.91
N ALA A 252 10.67 -3.68 -2.40
CA ALA A 252 9.37 -3.04 -2.54
C ALA A 252 9.05 -2.76 -4.02
N GLU A 253 10.04 -2.30 -4.80
CA GLU A 253 9.91 -2.14 -6.26
C GLU A 253 9.57 -3.46 -6.96
N GLU A 254 10.28 -4.55 -6.66
CA GLU A 254 9.94 -5.90 -7.14
C GLU A 254 8.50 -6.29 -6.75
N GLY A 255 8.08 -5.97 -5.52
CA GLY A 255 6.71 -6.16 -5.04
C GLY A 255 5.67 -5.41 -5.87
N PHE A 256 5.91 -4.13 -6.19
CA PHE A 256 5.06 -3.35 -7.08
C PHE A 256 4.94 -3.97 -8.47
N GLU A 257 6.06 -4.40 -9.06
CA GLU A 257 6.07 -5.05 -10.37
C GLU A 257 5.28 -6.37 -10.34
N LEU A 258 5.49 -7.21 -9.33
CA LEU A 258 4.75 -8.45 -9.13
C LEU A 258 3.26 -8.22 -8.93
N PHE A 259 2.89 -7.23 -8.13
CA PHE A 259 1.50 -6.97 -7.79
C PHE A 259 0.72 -6.39 -8.97
N HIS A 260 1.32 -5.44 -9.71
CA HIS A 260 0.63 -4.66 -10.73
C HIS A 260 0.89 -5.10 -12.18
N ILE A 261 1.95 -5.85 -12.46
CA ILE A 261 2.40 -6.14 -13.83
C ILE A 261 2.58 -7.63 -14.09
N LEU A 262 3.40 -8.33 -13.30
CA LEU A 262 3.81 -9.71 -13.60
C LEU A 262 2.88 -10.78 -13.00
N GLY A 263 2.26 -10.51 -11.85
CA GLY A 263 1.36 -11.42 -11.14
C GLY A 263 2.07 -12.63 -10.50
N ASP A 264 1.33 -13.43 -9.71
CA ASP A 264 1.81 -14.72 -9.16
C ASP A 264 1.74 -15.85 -10.19
N ASN A 265 2.81 -16.62 -10.32
CA ASN A 265 2.92 -17.77 -11.23
C ASN A 265 2.38 -19.04 -10.55
N ASP A 266 1.07 -19.08 -10.32
CA ASP A 266 0.41 -20.28 -9.80
C ASP A 266 0.39 -21.38 -10.88
N PRO A 267 1.04 -22.54 -10.66
CA PRO A 267 1.13 -23.61 -11.66
C PRO A 267 -0.24 -24.24 -11.97
N THR A 268 -1.25 -24.02 -11.13
CA THR A 268 -2.63 -24.49 -11.35
C THR A 268 -3.42 -23.57 -12.27
N LYS A 269 -2.92 -22.35 -12.56
CA LYS A 269 -3.60 -21.35 -13.39
C LYS A 269 -2.94 -21.26 -14.76
N ARG A 270 -3.76 -20.98 -15.79
CA ARG A 270 -3.28 -20.80 -17.18
C ARG A 270 -2.57 -19.48 -17.42
N LYS A 271 -2.77 -18.48 -16.54
CA LYS A 271 -2.15 -17.15 -16.61
C LYS A 271 -1.75 -16.72 -15.21
N PRO A 272 -0.67 -15.92 -15.06
CA PRO A 272 -0.33 -15.33 -13.78
C PRO A 272 -1.48 -14.50 -13.23
N ASN A 273 -1.67 -14.54 -11.91
CA ASN A 273 -2.71 -13.76 -11.23
C ASN A 273 -2.15 -12.37 -10.84
N VAL A 274 -2.59 -11.31 -11.51
CA VAL A 274 -2.15 -9.93 -11.25
C VAL A 274 -3.11 -9.28 -10.26
N CYS A 275 -2.69 -9.11 -9.01
CA CYS A 275 -3.52 -8.52 -7.96
C CYS A 275 -3.98 -7.10 -8.30
N GLY A 276 -3.12 -6.31 -8.96
CA GLY A 276 -3.39 -4.95 -9.41
C GLY A 276 -4.48 -4.82 -10.47
N ASP A 277 -4.92 -5.92 -11.10
CA ASP A 277 -6.08 -5.90 -12.00
C ASP A 277 -7.39 -5.73 -11.20
N CYS A 278 -7.40 -6.13 -9.94
CA CYS A 278 -8.52 -5.91 -9.03
C CYS A 278 -8.24 -4.79 -8.03
N HIS A 279 -6.99 -4.65 -7.56
CA HIS A 279 -6.59 -3.76 -6.48
C HIS A 279 -5.77 -2.58 -7.02
N ARG A 280 -6.46 -1.59 -7.57
CA ARG A 280 -5.83 -0.58 -8.44
C ARG A 280 -5.24 0.58 -7.67
N MET A 281 -4.24 1.23 -8.27
CA MET A 281 -3.86 2.56 -7.82
C MET A 281 -5.05 3.52 -8.01
N PRO A 282 -5.22 4.51 -7.13
CA PRO A 282 -4.25 4.99 -6.14
C PRO A 282 -4.37 4.33 -4.75
N TYR A 283 -5.44 3.59 -4.47
CA TYR A 283 -5.82 3.20 -3.11
C TYR A 283 -5.83 1.68 -2.84
N TRP A 284 -5.51 0.87 -3.86
CA TRP A 284 -5.56 -0.59 -3.88
C TRP A 284 -6.95 -1.17 -3.52
N VAL A 285 -8.01 -0.41 -3.79
CA VAL A 285 -9.40 -0.85 -3.61
C VAL A 285 -9.92 -1.52 -4.88
N SER A 286 -10.92 -2.39 -4.73
CA SER A 286 -11.62 -2.97 -5.87
C SER A 286 -12.58 -1.95 -6.46
N THR A 287 -12.45 -1.68 -7.75
CA THR A 287 -13.41 -0.84 -8.48
C THR A 287 -14.27 -1.73 -9.38
N ASN A 288 -15.53 -1.92 -8.98
CA ASN A 288 -16.64 -2.43 -9.77
C ASN A 288 -16.39 -3.79 -10.46
N THR A 289 -16.29 -4.85 -9.65
CA THR A 289 -16.34 -6.23 -10.16
C THR A 289 -17.75 -6.53 -10.68
N PRO A 290 -17.97 -6.62 -12.01
CA PRO A 290 -19.33 -6.72 -12.54
C PRO A 290 -19.99 -8.05 -12.10
N GLY A 291 -21.18 -7.96 -11.53
CA GLY A 291 -22.02 -9.12 -11.19
C GLY A 291 -21.79 -9.77 -9.82
N SER A 292 -20.76 -9.38 -9.07
CA SER A 292 -20.59 -9.85 -7.68
C SER A 292 -21.22 -8.93 -6.63
N GLY A 293 -21.37 -7.65 -6.99
CA GLY A 293 -21.89 -6.61 -6.13
C GLY A 293 -21.08 -6.32 -4.88
N MET A 294 -19.78 -6.55 -4.95
CA MET A 294 -18.86 -6.39 -3.84
C MET A 294 -17.71 -5.50 -4.28
N ASP A 295 -17.97 -4.21 -4.40
CA ASP A 295 -16.93 -3.19 -4.49
C ASP A 295 -16.34 -2.99 -3.13
N THR A 296 -15.33 -3.81 -2.87
CA THR A 296 -14.76 -3.91 -1.55
C THR A 296 -13.46 -3.14 -1.50
N PRO A 297 -13.22 -2.34 -0.44
CA PRO A 297 -11.95 -1.68 -0.19
C PRO A 297 -10.91 -2.70 0.31
N THR A 298 -10.66 -3.71 -0.50
CA THR A 298 -9.99 -4.95 -0.16
C THR A 298 -8.62 -4.76 0.46
N TRP A 299 -7.81 -3.78 0.01
CA TRP A 299 -6.47 -3.51 0.55
C TRP A 299 -6.36 -2.15 1.26
N ARG A 300 -7.47 -1.45 1.52
CA ARG A 300 -7.45 -0.13 2.20
C ARG A 300 -6.72 -0.19 3.56
N GLY A 301 -6.85 -1.31 4.27
CA GLY A 301 -6.20 -1.55 5.57
C GLY A 301 -4.86 -2.28 5.53
N ALA A 302 -4.32 -2.60 4.34
CA ALA A 302 -3.10 -3.40 4.23
C ALA A 302 -1.89 -2.69 4.87
N TYR A 303 -1.87 -1.35 4.84
CA TYR A 303 -0.84 -0.52 5.48
C TYR A 303 -0.76 -0.65 6.99
N ASP A 304 -1.85 -1.06 7.63
CA ASP A 304 -1.91 -1.17 9.07
C ASP A 304 -1.65 -2.63 9.50
N ARG A 305 -2.40 -3.59 8.93
CA ARG A 305 -2.25 -5.04 9.17
C ARG A 305 -2.72 -5.88 7.99
N PHE A 306 -1.99 -6.95 7.70
CA PHE A 306 -2.32 -7.85 6.58
C PHE A 306 -3.62 -8.67 6.79
N LEU A 307 -4.03 -8.94 8.02
CA LEU A 307 -5.09 -9.92 8.31
C LEU A 307 -6.54 -9.40 8.18
N ILE A 308 -6.72 -8.19 7.65
CA ILE A 308 -8.03 -7.52 7.54
C ILE A 308 -8.71 -7.76 6.19
N LEU A 309 -7.97 -8.38 5.27
CA LEU A 309 -8.43 -8.68 3.93
C LEU A 309 -9.66 -9.62 3.95
N PRO A 310 -10.47 -9.67 2.87
CA PRO A 310 -11.64 -10.55 2.77
C PRO A 310 -11.37 -12.02 3.09
N GLN A 311 -10.13 -12.48 2.94
CA GLN A 311 -9.69 -13.83 3.28
C GLN A 311 -9.71 -14.09 4.80
N GLY A 312 -9.62 -13.04 5.63
CA GLY A 312 -9.80 -13.09 7.08
C GLY A 312 -11.23 -13.46 7.52
N ARG A 313 -12.23 -13.31 6.64
CA ARG A 313 -13.63 -13.68 6.90
C ARG A 313 -13.84 -15.17 7.16
N LEU A 314 -12.89 -16.01 6.73
CA LEU A 314 -12.96 -17.47 6.86
C LEU A 314 -12.13 -18.01 8.02
N ASN A 315 -11.42 -17.14 8.75
CA ASN A 315 -10.48 -17.53 9.78
C ASN A 315 -11.19 -17.64 11.13
N ILE A 316 -12.12 -18.59 11.21
CA ILE A 316 -12.73 -19.00 12.47
C ILE A 316 -11.60 -19.55 13.35
N ILE A 317 -11.33 -18.88 14.48
CA ILE A 317 -10.31 -19.28 15.46
C ILE A 317 -10.54 -20.69 16.02
N ASP A 318 -11.76 -21.22 15.87
CA ASP A 318 -12.16 -22.56 16.31
C ASP A 318 -11.58 -23.70 15.47
N PHE A 319 -10.95 -23.44 14.31
CA PHE A 319 -10.14 -24.47 13.65
C PHE A 319 -8.75 -24.54 14.29
N ASP A 320 -8.30 -25.74 14.66
CA ASP A 320 -7.00 -26.01 15.29
C ASP A 320 -5.80 -25.34 14.59
N PHE A 321 -5.90 -25.12 13.28
CA PHE A 321 -4.91 -24.38 12.52
C PHE A 321 -4.83 -22.90 12.93
N TYR A 322 -5.96 -22.19 12.97
CA TYR A 322 -5.98 -20.76 13.34
C TYR A 322 -5.70 -20.55 14.82
N ARG A 323 -6.12 -21.49 15.68
CA ARG A 323 -5.72 -21.51 17.08
C ARG A 323 -4.19 -21.52 17.25
N ARG A 324 -3.47 -22.40 16.53
CA ARG A 324 -2.00 -22.43 16.59
C ARG A 324 -1.36 -21.12 16.13
N VAL A 325 -1.87 -20.50 15.06
CA VAL A 325 -1.39 -19.20 14.58
C VAL A 325 -1.63 -18.10 15.61
N ALA A 326 -2.78 -18.13 16.31
CA ALA A 326 -3.10 -17.19 17.37
C ALA A 326 -2.21 -17.40 18.61
N GLU A 327 -1.95 -18.66 19.02
CA GLU A 327 -1.04 -19.00 20.12
C GLU A 327 0.41 -18.57 19.83
N GLU A 328 0.83 -18.55 18.57
CA GLU A 328 2.13 -18.00 18.12
C GLU A 328 2.17 -16.47 18.02
N GLY A 329 1.07 -15.76 18.31
CA GLY A 329 1.00 -14.30 18.25
C GLY A 329 0.85 -13.71 16.84
N ILE A 330 0.41 -14.51 15.86
CA ILE A 330 0.09 -14.08 14.48
C ILE A 330 1.24 -13.30 13.80
N PRO A 331 2.38 -13.97 13.51
CA PRO A 331 3.46 -13.35 12.73
C PRO A 331 2.98 -13.06 11.29
N GLU A 332 2.55 -11.82 11.01
CA GLU A 332 1.80 -11.48 9.79
C GLU A 332 2.53 -11.84 8.49
N ARG A 333 3.85 -11.62 8.41
CA ARG A 333 4.63 -12.01 7.22
C ARG A 333 4.68 -13.53 7.03
N LYS A 334 4.66 -14.33 8.11
CA LYS A 334 4.57 -15.80 8.03
C LYS A 334 3.19 -16.21 7.51
N VAL A 335 2.13 -15.54 7.98
CA VAL A 335 0.75 -15.74 7.48
C VAL A 335 0.65 -15.36 6.00
N TRP A 336 1.26 -14.24 5.59
CA TRP A 336 1.37 -13.83 4.19
C TRP A 336 2.02 -14.93 3.34
N LYS A 337 3.22 -15.38 3.70
CA LYS A 337 3.94 -16.45 2.99
C LYS A 337 3.11 -17.74 2.90
N PHE A 338 2.40 -18.07 3.98
CA PHE A 338 1.52 -19.22 4.03
C PHE A 338 0.32 -19.10 3.07
N SER A 339 -0.29 -17.91 2.96
CA SER A 339 -1.47 -17.68 2.11
C SER A 339 -1.25 -17.97 0.62
N TRP A 340 0.01 -18.01 0.18
CA TRP A 340 0.41 -18.37 -1.19
C TRP A 340 1.05 -19.76 -1.29
N GLY A 341 0.74 -20.66 -0.37
CA GLY A 341 1.28 -22.02 -0.35
C GLY A 341 2.80 -22.07 -0.23
N GLY A 342 3.41 -21.08 0.45
CA GLY A 342 4.86 -20.99 0.64
C GLY A 342 5.65 -20.53 -0.59
N ARG A 343 4.98 -20.11 -1.68
CA ARG A 343 5.66 -19.60 -2.89
C ARG A 343 6.37 -18.29 -2.59
N SER A 344 7.70 -18.32 -2.52
CA SER A 344 8.53 -17.19 -2.11
C SER A 344 8.62 -16.06 -3.15
N ARG A 345 8.34 -16.34 -4.43
CA ARG A 345 8.39 -15.33 -5.50
C ARG A 345 7.50 -14.12 -5.22
N PHE A 346 6.35 -14.31 -4.57
CA PHE A 346 5.41 -13.23 -4.29
C PHE A 346 5.65 -12.55 -2.93
N ASP A 347 6.66 -12.99 -2.16
CA ASP A 347 7.02 -12.36 -0.87
C ASP A 347 7.39 -10.87 -0.96
N PRO A 348 8.04 -10.34 -2.02
CA PRO A 348 8.37 -8.91 -2.14
C PRO A 348 7.16 -7.95 -2.08
N VAL A 349 5.95 -8.42 -2.42
CA VAL A 349 4.70 -7.65 -2.26
C VAL A 349 4.46 -7.25 -0.80
N TRP A 350 4.97 -8.02 0.16
CA TRP A 350 4.94 -7.63 1.57
C TRP A 350 5.67 -6.30 1.80
N ASP A 351 6.84 -6.12 1.19
CA ASP A 351 7.65 -4.92 1.34
C ASP A 351 7.03 -3.74 0.55
N MET A 352 6.37 -4.01 -0.60
CA MET A 352 5.52 -3.02 -1.30
C MET A 352 4.46 -2.42 -0.37
N VAL A 353 3.76 -3.23 0.42
CA VAL A 353 2.71 -2.74 1.33
C VAL A 353 3.30 -1.89 2.47
N LEU A 354 4.45 -2.29 3.01
CA LEU A 354 5.07 -1.62 4.15
C LEU A 354 5.79 -0.32 3.78
N GLU A 355 6.29 -0.21 2.54
CA GLU A 355 7.08 0.93 2.07
C GLU A 355 6.34 1.82 1.07
N GLY A 356 5.30 1.30 0.40
CA GLY A 356 4.47 2.07 -0.51
C GLY A 356 3.80 3.23 0.22
N SER A 357 3.84 4.42 -0.36
CA SER A 357 3.28 5.62 0.23
C SER A 357 1.98 6.02 -0.47
N THR A 358 0.98 6.35 0.33
CA THR A 358 -0.25 7.02 -0.10
C THR A 358 -0.46 8.23 0.80
N GLY A 359 0.32 9.30 0.61
CA GLY A 359 0.06 10.57 1.31
C GLY A 359 1.27 11.30 1.89
N PHE A 360 2.38 10.62 2.11
CA PHE A 360 3.47 11.16 2.95
C PHE A 360 4.86 10.82 2.45
N SER A 361 5.82 11.69 2.78
CA SER A 361 7.24 11.35 2.70
C SER A 361 7.62 10.37 3.83
N GLY A 362 8.57 9.47 3.57
CA GLY A 362 9.17 8.62 4.61
C GLY A 362 9.90 9.38 5.71
N SER A 363 10.20 10.66 5.49
CA SER A 363 10.83 11.57 6.47
C SER A 363 9.84 12.13 7.51
N LEU A 364 8.54 12.00 7.28
CA LEU A 364 7.52 12.52 8.20
C LEU A 364 7.60 11.82 9.55
N GLY A 365 7.53 12.61 10.63
CA GLY A 365 7.55 12.13 12.01
C GLY A 365 8.91 11.57 12.45
N ARG A 366 9.94 11.59 11.58
CA ARG A 366 11.30 11.21 11.95
C ARG A 366 11.90 12.32 12.82
N GLN A 367 12.64 11.90 13.83
CA GLN A 367 13.18 12.79 14.86
C GLN A 367 14.65 12.48 15.14
N VAL A 368 15.44 13.53 15.33
CA VAL A 368 16.81 13.44 15.83
C VAL A 368 17.01 14.49 16.91
N THR A 369 17.66 14.10 18.01
CA THR A 369 18.01 15.04 19.09
C THR A 369 19.49 15.34 19.01
N ILE A 370 19.85 16.62 18.89
CA ILE A 370 21.24 17.09 18.89
C ILE A 370 21.60 17.59 20.29
N ASN A 371 22.62 16.99 20.87
CA ASN A 371 23.28 17.35 22.13
C ASN A 371 24.75 16.88 22.08
N SER A 372 25.51 17.08 23.15
CA SER A 372 26.94 16.72 23.20
C SER A 372 27.26 15.24 22.93
N SER A 373 26.29 14.33 23.02
CA SER A 373 26.47 12.89 22.78
C SER A 373 26.07 12.44 21.38
N THR A 374 25.34 13.26 20.62
CA THR A 374 24.79 12.88 19.30
C THR A 374 25.39 13.67 18.14
N THR A 375 26.17 14.71 18.41
CA THR A 375 26.88 15.50 17.38
C THR A 375 27.88 14.67 16.58
N GLU A 376 28.51 13.66 17.20
CA GLU A 376 29.45 12.74 16.55
C GLU A 376 28.82 11.39 16.16
N ASP A 377 27.53 11.18 16.46
CA ASP A 377 26.83 9.94 16.14
C ASP A 377 26.48 9.87 14.65
N SER A 378 26.91 8.80 13.98
CA SER A 378 26.78 8.67 12.52
C SER A 378 25.32 8.56 12.07
N LEU A 379 24.48 7.85 12.83
CA LEU A 379 23.06 7.69 12.52
C LEU A 379 22.30 9.01 12.69
N SER A 380 22.59 9.76 13.76
CA SER A 380 22.00 11.07 14.02
C SER A 380 22.34 12.06 12.90
N ASN A 381 23.59 12.07 12.45
CA ASN A 381 24.03 12.93 11.36
C ASN A 381 23.38 12.55 10.01
N ASP A 382 23.35 11.26 9.67
CA ASP A 382 22.70 10.78 8.44
C ASP A 382 21.19 11.09 8.43
N LEU A 383 20.52 10.93 9.58
CA LEU A 383 19.12 11.29 9.72
C LEU A 383 18.88 12.80 9.58
N LEU A 384 19.72 13.64 10.18
CA LEU A 384 19.61 15.09 10.04
C LEU A 384 19.85 15.54 8.59
N ASP A 385 20.81 14.92 7.89
CA ASP A 385 21.06 15.14 6.46
C ASP A 385 19.84 14.82 5.60
N ALA A 386 19.22 13.68 5.85
CA ALA A 386 18.02 13.29 5.13
C ALA A 386 16.82 14.20 5.43
N LEU A 387 16.67 14.64 6.69
CA LEU A 387 15.62 15.58 7.10
C LEU A 387 15.81 16.97 6.48
N GLU A 388 17.02 17.52 6.50
CA GLU A 388 17.33 18.81 5.87
C GLU A 388 17.14 18.75 4.35
N ARG A 389 17.60 17.66 3.71
CA ARG A 389 17.36 17.43 2.28
C ARG A 389 15.87 17.40 1.97
N SER A 390 15.10 16.60 2.70
CA SER A 390 13.66 16.47 2.52
C SER A 390 12.93 17.80 2.74
N SER A 391 13.37 18.58 3.73
CA SER A 391 12.87 19.94 3.96
C SER A 391 13.21 20.89 2.80
N SER A 392 14.43 20.82 2.26
CA SER A 392 14.84 21.62 1.09
C SER A 392 14.05 21.27 -0.18
N GLU A 393 13.62 20.02 -0.30
CA GLU A 393 12.74 19.55 -1.37
C GLU A 393 11.28 19.98 -1.12
N GLY A 394 10.92 20.39 0.09
CA GLY A 394 9.57 20.78 0.49
C GLY A 394 8.70 19.58 0.88
N ALA A 395 9.29 18.41 1.06
CA ALA A 395 8.59 17.18 1.44
C ALA A 395 8.06 17.21 2.88
N VAL A 396 8.78 17.91 3.77
CA VAL A 396 8.43 18.12 5.18
C VAL A 396 8.80 19.54 5.60
N VAL A 397 8.23 20.01 6.71
CA VAL A 397 8.74 21.17 7.44
C VAL A 397 9.68 20.65 8.52
N LEU A 398 10.97 20.95 8.44
CA LEU A 398 11.91 20.59 9.51
C LEU A 398 11.93 21.66 10.60
N GLN A 399 11.46 21.29 11.79
CA GLN A 399 11.44 22.16 12.97
C GLN A 399 12.20 21.52 14.13
N ALA A 400 13.04 22.31 14.80
CA ALA A 400 13.69 21.94 16.04
C ALA A 400 13.01 22.62 17.22
N GLU A 401 12.63 21.83 18.24
CA GLU A 401 12.22 22.35 19.54
C GLU A 401 13.33 22.04 20.54
N GLY A 402 13.79 23.06 21.26
CA GLY A 402 14.97 22.91 22.10
C GLY A 402 15.15 23.97 23.17
N LEU A 403 16.29 23.87 23.84
CA LEU A 403 16.76 24.77 24.88
C LEU A 403 18.15 25.27 24.52
N ILE A 404 18.34 26.59 24.54
CA ILE A 404 19.67 27.21 24.58
C ILE A 404 19.98 27.53 26.04
N ILE A 405 21.15 27.11 26.52
CA ILE A 405 21.57 27.28 27.91
C ILE A 405 22.64 28.39 27.96
N GLU A 406 22.30 29.46 28.67
CA GLU A 406 23.16 30.62 28.91
C GLU A 406 23.22 30.88 30.41
N GLU A 407 24.43 30.96 30.99
CA GLU A 407 24.64 31.23 32.43
C GLU A 407 23.86 30.28 33.36
N GLY A 408 23.68 29.01 32.97
CA GLY A 408 22.94 28.01 33.72
C GLY A 408 21.41 28.15 33.66
N LYS A 409 20.88 29.06 32.84
CA LYS A 409 19.44 29.21 32.57
C LYS A 409 19.12 28.74 31.15
N GLY A 410 18.12 27.87 31.03
CA GLY A 410 17.60 27.42 29.74
C GLY A 410 16.56 28.38 29.18
N ARG A 411 16.72 28.78 27.92
CA ARG A 411 15.74 29.50 27.12
C ARG A 411 15.18 28.58 26.04
N THR A 412 13.87 28.38 26.03
CA THR A 412 13.19 27.62 24.97
C THR A 412 13.34 28.31 23.63
N VAL A 413 13.64 27.52 22.59
CA VAL A 413 13.73 27.96 21.20
C VAL A 413 12.94 27.01 20.30
N ILE A 414 12.30 27.59 19.28
CA ILE A 414 11.70 26.86 18.18
C ILE A 414 12.36 27.36 16.91
N LEU A 415 13.13 26.49 16.27
CA LEU A 415 13.88 26.80 15.06
C LEU A 415 13.25 26.09 13.87
N GLN A 416 13.18 26.74 12.71
CA GLN A 416 12.75 26.10 11.47
C GLN A 416 13.86 26.16 10.44
N TYR A 417 14.11 25.05 9.74
CA TYR A 417 15.11 24.99 8.68
C TYR A 417 14.66 25.78 7.44
N ASP A 418 15.55 26.62 6.93
CA ASP A 418 15.41 27.37 5.69
C ASP A 418 16.61 27.08 4.78
N SER A 419 16.33 26.36 3.70
CA SER A 419 17.33 25.98 2.69
C SER A 419 17.72 27.12 1.75
N THR A 420 16.99 28.25 1.77
CA THR A 420 17.29 29.42 0.92
C THR A 420 18.41 30.29 1.50
N LEU A 421 18.73 30.12 2.78
CA LEU A 421 19.85 30.77 3.45
C LEU A 421 21.17 30.04 3.14
N LYS A 422 22.30 30.77 3.20
CA LYS A 422 23.61 30.27 2.76
C LYS A 422 24.01 29.01 3.54
N GLY A 423 24.04 27.87 2.86
CA GLY A 423 24.39 26.56 3.44
C GLY A 423 23.25 25.88 4.21
N GLY A 424 22.03 26.42 4.17
CA GLY A 424 20.91 26.02 5.02
C GLY A 424 21.08 26.54 6.45
N SER A 425 20.01 27.07 7.04
CA SER A 425 20.07 27.59 8.42
C SER A 425 18.77 27.40 9.16
N TYR A 426 18.87 27.37 10.49
CA TYR A 426 17.78 27.21 11.43
C TYR A 426 17.38 28.57 11.99
N VAL A 427 16.18 29.04 11.69
CA VAL A 427 15.70 30.38 12.06
C VAL A 427 14.72 30.28 13.22
N GLU A 428 14.93 31.09 14.28
CA GLU A 428 13.95 31.25 15.36
C GLU A 428 12.60 31.73 14.79
N THR A 429 11.54 30.98 15.08
CA THR A 429 10.17 31.27 14.59
C THR A 429 9.48 32.41 15.37
N ALA A 430 10.00 32.74 16.56
CA ALA A 430 9.51 33.84 17.41
C ALA A 430 10.12 35.22 17.02
N ASP A 431 9.66 36.29 17.67
CA ASP A 431 9.91 37.71 17.31
C ASP A 431 11.38 38.13 17.14
N LYS A 432 12.35 37.39 17.69
CA LYS A 432 13.78 37.60 17.45
C LYS A 432 14.29 36.55 16.47
N ARG A 433 14.26 36.86 15.17
CA ARG A 433 14.76 36.00 14.09
C ARG A 433 16.28 35.89 14.10
N LYS A 434 16.83 35.18 15.08
CA LYS A 434 18.22 34.72 15.03
C LYS A 434 18.27 33.47 14.15
N ALA A 435 19.25 33.44 13.25
CA ALA A 435 19.56 32.27 12.45
C ALA A 435 20.78 31.56 13.04
N PHE A 436 20.79 30.24 12.94
CA PHE A 436 21.89 29.38 13.35
C PHE A 436 22.25 28.46 12.20
N SER A 437 23.53 28.35 11.86
CA SER A 437 24.00 27.25 11.02
C SER A 437 23.95 25.93 11.79
N ARG A 438 24.01 24.80 11.08
CA ARG A 438 24.15 23.50 11.75
C ARG A 438 25.40 23.44 12.62
N ASP A 439 26.53 23.91 12.10
CA ASP A 439 27.81 23.93 12.82
C ASP A 439 27.73 24.75 14.11
N GLU A 440 27.06 25.91 14.09
CA GLU A 440 26.84 26.72 15.30
C GLU A 440 25.99 25.98 16.35
N LEU A 441 24.95 25.26 15.92
CA LEU A 441 24.15 24.43 16.83
C LEU A 441 24.97 23.26 17.40
N TYR A 442 25.88 22.68 16.61
CA TYR A 442 26.76 21.58 17.04
C TYR A 442 27.81 22.08 18.02
N GLU A 443 28.41 23.24 17.78
CA GLU A 443 29.33 23.90 18.72
C GLU A 443 28.64 24.18 20.06
N LEU A 444 27.41 24.72 20.02
CA LEU A 444 26.61 24.93 21.22
C LEU A 444 26.28 23.60 21.92
N ALA A 445 25.92 22.56 21.18
CA ALA A 445 25.60 21.25 21.74
C ALA A 445 26.83 20.62 22.42
N ASN A 446 28.00 20.64 21.77
CA ASN A 446 29.27 20.15 22.31
C ASN A 446 29.69 20.91 23.58
N ALA A 447 29.36 22.20 23.66
CA ALA A 447 29.57 23.00 24.86
C ALA A 447 28.51 22.79 25.96
N ASN A 448 27.58 21.83 25.81
CA ASN A 448 26.40 21.63 26.68
C ASN A 448 25.51 22.89 26.81
N ARG A 449 25.49 23.71 25.76
CA ARG A 449 24.73 24.97 25.65
C ARG A 449 23.52 24.87 24.73
N PHE A 450 23.31 23.73 24.10
CA PHE A 450 22.12 23.46 23.29
C PHE A 450 21.70 22.00 23.41
N VAL A 451 20.39 21.80 23.50
CA VAL A 451 19.74 20.52 23.21
C VAL A 451 18.50 20.81 22.38
N GLY A 452 18.33 20.12 21.26
CA GLY A 452 17.16 20.32 20.41
C GLY A 452 16.75 19.05 19.70
N THR A 453 15.45 18.80 19.63
CA THR A 453 14.86 17.70 18.88
C THR A 453 14.28 18.23 17.58
N PHE A 454 14.88 17.80 16.47
CA PHE A 454 14.52 18.14 15.11
C PHE A 454 13.51 17.13 14.61
N THR A 455 12.35 17.59 14.14
CA THR A 455 11.24 16.74 13.69
C THR A 455 10.83 17.13 12.27
N GLY A 456 10.72 16.14 11.39
CA GLY A 456 10.05 16.29 10.10
C GLY A 456 8.54 16.40 10.30
N ARG A 457 7.97 17.59 10.15
CA ARG A 457 6.55 17.87 10.35
C ARG A 457 5.78 17.97 9.03
N HIS A 458 4.46 17.91 9.16
CA HIS A 458 3.55 18.32 8.10
C HIS A 458 3.73 19.80 7.75
N GLY A 459 3.50 20.12 6.47
CA GLY A 459 3.30 21.50 6.05
C GLY A 459 1.90 22.00 6.42
N LYS A 460 1.73 23.32 6.34
CA LYS A 460 0.49 24.02 6.72
C LYS A 460 -0.74 23.64 5.91
N ASN A 461 -0.56 23.08 4.71
CA ASN A 461 -1.65 22.66 3.81
C ASN A 461 -1.85 21.13 3.87
N ALA A 462 -1.40 20.47 4.95
CA ALA A 462 -1.74 19.08 5.24
C ALA A 462 -2.89 19.06 6.26
N ASP A 463 -4.07 19.46 5.79
CA ASP A 463 -5.26 19.66 6.61
C ASP A 463 -6.52 19.16 5.89
N TYR A 464 -7.69 19.43 6.49
CA TYR A 464 -8.99 19.02 5.97
C TYR A 464 -9.37 19.71 4.64
N ASP A 465 -9.06 21.00 4.50
CA ASP A 465 -9.41 21.84 3.33
C ASP A 465 -8.48 21.59 2.13
N ASN A 466 -7.40 20.85 2.38
CA ASN A 466 -6.42 20.41 1.41
C ASN A 466 -6.38 18.87 1.35
N PRO A 467 -7.42 18.21 0.80
CA PRO A 467 -7.45 16.76 0.75
C PRO A 467 -6.23 16.17 0.07
N GLN A 468 -5.90 14.95 0.48
CA GLN A 468 -4.77 14.22 -0.09
C GLN A 468 -4.93 14.04 -1.61
N PRO A 469 -3.95 14.44 -2.43
CA PRO A 469 -4.01 14.19 -3.86
C PRO A 469 -3.92 12.70 -4.17
N GLY A 470 -4.46 12.30 -5.32
CA GLY A 470 -4.36 10.94 -5.84
C GLY A 470 -4.13 10.97 -7.35
N ILE A 471 -3.31 10.05 -7.86
CA ILE A 471 -3.07 9.88 -9.30
C ILE A 471 -3.17 8.41 -9.70
N TRP A 472 -3.73 8.15 -10.87
CA TRP A 472 -3.96 6.81 -11.37
C TRP A 472 -4.00 6.76 -12.91
N ALA A 473 -4.14 5.55 -13.47
CA ALA A 473 -4.20 5.37 -14.93
C ALA A 473 -5.37 6.17 -15.53
N GLU A 474 -5.27 6.59 -16.79
CA GLU A 474 -6.31 7.42 -17.42
C GLU A 474 -7.72 6.79 -17.37
N GLY A 475 -8.71 7.60 -16.97
CA GLY A 475 -10.13 7.27 -16.95
C GLY A 475 -10.74 7.29 -15.53
N PRO A 476 -12.07 7.37 -15.42
CA PRO A 476 -12.75 7.51 -14.13
C PRO A 476 -12.43 6.35 -13.18
N ILE A 477 -12.04 6.66 -11.95
CA ILE A 477 -11.54 5.70 -10.96
C ILE A 477 -12.55 4.56 -10.71
N GLU A 478 -13.83 4.87 -10.62
CA GLU A 478 -14.94 3.94 -10.37
C GLU A 478 -15.25 3.02 -11.57
N LYS A 479 -14.77 3.36 -12.78
CA LYS A 479 -15.03 2.63 -14.03
C LYS A 479 -13.87 1.74 -14.51
N GLN A 480 -12.73 1.77 -13.83
CA GLN A 480 -11.53 1.05 -14.29
C GLN A 480 -11.62 -0.48 -14.14
N ARG A 481 -11.30 -1.24 -15.20
CA ARG A 481 -11.31 -2.73 -15.22
C ARG A 481 -10.07 -3.35 -15.91
N GLY A 482 -9.78 -4.61 -15.61
CA GLY A 482 -8.64 -5.38 -16.13
C GLY A 482 -7.25 -4.78 -15.89
N ALA A 483 -6.30 -5.15 -16.74
CA ALA A 483 -4.91 -4.69 -16.65
C ALA A 483 -4.77 -3.17 -16.63
N GLN A 484 -3.98 -2.66 -15.68
CA GLN A 484 -3.63 -1.25 -15.60
C GLN A 484 -2.66 -0.88 -16.73
N LYS A 485 -2.81 0.34 -17.26
CA LYS A 485 -1.92 0.89 -18.29
C LYS A 485 -1.05 1.96 -17.67
N PHE A 486 0.22 1.63 -17.48
CA PHE A 486 1.20 2.58 -16.97
C PHE A 486 1.85 3.38 -18.12
N PRO A 487 2.09 4.69 -17.94
CA PRO A 487 2.73 5.51 -18.97
C PRO A 487 4.16 5.03 -19.28
N VAL A 488 4.56 5.18 -20.54
CA VAL A 488 5.94 4.96 -20.99
C VAL A 488 6.49 6.26 -21.58
N LEU A 489 7.59 6.74 -21.01
CA LEU A 489 8.34 7.90 -21.46
C LEU A 489 9.59 7.47 -22.24
N SER A 490 10.04 8.34 -23.15
CA SER A 490 11.29 8.20 -23.90
C SER A 490 11.92 9.56 -24.13
N LYS A 491 13.14 9.62 -24.67
CA LYS A 491 13.77 10.89 -25.06
C LYS A 491 12.91 11.76 -25.98
N GLN A 492 12.03 11.16 -26.79
CA GLN A 492 11.11 11.86 -27.70
C GLN A 492 9.72 12.12 -27.08
N LYS A 493 9.37 11.43 -25.99
CA LYS A 493 8.10 11.58 -25.29
C LYS A 493 8.35 11.69 -23.79
N LYS A 494 8.54 12.92 -23.30
CA LYS A 494 8.79 13.21 -21.87
C LYS A 494 7.53 13.55 -21.06
N THR A 495 6.37 13.57 -21.72
CA THR A 495 5.08 13.86 -21.10
C THR A 495 4.28 12.58 -20.92
N MET A 496 3.83 12.34 -19.68
CA MET A 496 2.82 11.34 -19.37
C MET A 496 1.47 12.00 -19.13
N VAL A 497 0.42 11.25 -19.38
CA VAL A 497 -0.96 11.64 -19.08
C VAL A 497 -1.50 10.59 -18.11
N VAL A 498 -2.08 11.08 -17.02
CA VAL A 498 -2.70 10.28 -15.97
C VAL A 498 -4.02 10.94 -15.57
N SER A 499 -4.81 10.26 -14.74
CA SER A 499 -5.94 10.87 -14.06
C SER A 499 -5.56 11.24 -12.62
N GLY A 500 -6.18 12.27 -12.05
CA GLY A 500 -5.91 12.68 -10.69
C GLY A 500 -6.95 13.64 -10.09
N ARG A 501 -7.07 13.61 -8.76
CA ARG A 501 -7.95 14.45 -7.94
C ARG A 501 -7.16 15.20 -6.87
N HIS A 502 -7.76 16.29 -6.37
CA HIS A 502 -7.24 17.12 -5.29
C HIS A 502 -5.84 17.72 -5.51
N LEU A 503 -5.37 17.76 -6.76
CA LEU A 503 -4.13 18.43 -7.15
C LEU A 503 -4.35 19.94 -7.29
N LYS A 504 -3.33 20.70 -6.91
CA LYS A 504 -3.30 22.17 -7.06
C LYS A 504 -2.27 22.60 -8.09
N ALA A 505 -2.51 23.76 -8.71
CA ALA A 505 -1.52 24.37 -9.60
C ALA A 505 -0.18 24.57 -8.86
N GLY A 506 0.91 24.22 -9.53
CA GLY A 506 2.26 24.27 -8.93
C GLY A 506 2.62 23.08 -8.04
N ALA A 507 1.88 21.96 -8.11
CA ALA A 507 2.28 20.71 -7.48
C ALA A 507 3.69 20.30 -7.93
N SER A 508 4.52 19.89 -6.95
CA SER A 508 5.88 19.41 -7.19
C SER A 508 5.86 17.99 -7.71
N VAL A 509 6.80 17.67 -8.60
CA VAL A 509 7.01 16.33 -9.14
C VAL A 509 8.10 15.63 -8.34
N ILE A 510 7.79 14.46 -7.79
CA ILE A 510 8.70 13.62 -7.02
C ILE A 510 8.87 12.32 -7.80
N VAL A 511 10.10 11.96 -8.17
CA VAL A 511 10.42 10.72 -8.90
C VAL A 511 11.37 9.90 -8.05
N ASN A 512 11.03 8.63 -7.82
CA ASN A 512 11.79 7.69 -6.98
C ASN A 512 12.18 8.32 -5.62
N GLY A 513 11.21 8.98 -4.96
CA GLY A 513 11.43 9.62 -3.66
C GLY A 513 12.04 11.02 -3.69
N ARG A 514 12.55 11.49 -4.83
CA ARG A 514 13.30 12.76 -4.95
C ARG A 514 12.57 13.81 -5.78
N LYS A 515 12.59 15.06 -5.31
CA LYS A 515 12.05 16.18 -6.09
C LYS A 515 12.80 16.34 -7.41
N THR A 516 12.04 16.37 -8.49
CA THR A 516 12.54 16.40 -9.86
C THR A 516 11.96 17.60 -10.61
N LYS A 517 12.78 18.20 -11.49
CA LYS A 517 12.32 19.28 -12.37
C LYS A 517 11.28 18.74 -13.36
N GLY A 518 10.09 19.30 -13.32
CA GLY A 518 8.98 18.96 -14.21
C GLY A 518 7.88 19.99 -14.12
N SER A 519 6.82 19.78 -14.90
CA SER A 519 5.60 20.58 -14.84
C SER A 519 4.37 19.68 -14.73
N VAL A 520 3.36 20.18 -14.01
CA VAL A 520 2.05 19.53 -13.85
C VAL A 520 1.00 20.47 -14.42
N LYS A 521 0.22 20.00 -15.39
CA LYS A 521 -0.94 20.72 -15.94
C LYS A 521 -2.20 19.95 -15.62
N LEU A 522 -3.14 20.64 -14.99
CA LEU A 522 -4.46 20.11 -14.67
C LEU A 522 -5.39 20.44 -15.84
N GLY A 523 -6.08 19.43 -16.36
CA GLY A 523 -7.09 19.56 -17.40
C GLY A 523 -8.47 19.10 -16.91
N ASP A 524 -9.44 19.11 -17.82
CA ASP A 524 -10.80 18.68 -17.54
C ASP A 524 -10.90 17.17 -17.33
N ASN A 525 -11.99 16.72 -16.71
CA ASN A 525 -12.29 15.29 -16.46
C ASN A 525 -11.13 14.56 -15.76
N GLU A 526 -10.59 15.19 -14.71
CA GLU A 526 -9.52 14.63 -13.86
C GLU A 526 -8.21 14.40 -14.61
N ARG A 527 -8.05 14.93 -15.82
CA ARG A 527 -6.87 14.69 -16.62
C ARG A 527 -5.68 15.50 -16.09
N VAL A 528 -4.53 14.85 -15.96
CA VAL A 528 -3.29 15.47 -15.49
C VAL A 528 -2.16 15.16 -16.47
N GLU A 529 -1.54 16.20 -17.01
CA GLU A 529 -0.31 16.06 -17.80
C GLU A 529 0.89 16.34 -16.92
N ILE A 530 1.88 15.44 -16.95
CA ILE A 530 3.12 15.58 -16.20
C ILE A 530 4.27 15.49 -17.19
N GLU A 531 5.05 16.56 -17.28
CA GLU A 531 6.24 16.62 -18.13
C GLU A 531 7.50 16.62 -17.27
N LEU A 532 8.41 15.69 -17.55
CA LEU A 532 9.71 15.63 -16.89
C LEU A 532 10.77 16.34 -17.73
N VAL A 533 11.56 17.22 -17.11
CA VAL A 533 12.69 17.86 -17.81
C VAL A 533 13.78 16.82 -18.09
N ASN A 534 14.12 16.05 -17.06
CA ASN A 534 15.08 14.95 -17.08
C ASN A 534 14.36 13.64 -16.79
N LEU A 535 14.63 12.61 -17.58
CA LEU A 535 14.11 11.27 -17.34
C LEU A 535 14.98 10.54 -16.31
N PRO A 536 14.38 9.75 -15.41
CA PRO A 536 15.13 8.84 -14.54
C PRO A 536 15.71 7.67 -15.35
N PRO A 537 16.45 6.74 -14.71
CA PRO A 537 17.00 5.56 -15.39
C PRO A 537 15.94 4.75 -16.17
N GLU A 538 16.40 4.06 -17.23
CA GLU A 538 15.57 3.14 -18.03
C GLU A 538 15.01 2.03 -17.14
N GLY A 539 13.73 1.67 -17.33
CA GLY A 539 13.02 0.69 -16.51
C GLY A 539 11.77 1.24 -15.83
N MET A 540 11.30 0.52 -14.81
CA MET A 540 10.17 0.93 -13.98
C MET A 540 10.61 2.02 -12.99
N ASN A 541 9.79 3.05 -12.83
CA ASN A 541 10.02 4.18 -11.94
C ASN A 541 8.72 4.56 -11.24
N PHE A 542 8.84 5.30 -10.14
CA PHE A 542 7.72 5.76 -9.32
C PHE A 542 7.62 7.26 -9.35
N ILE A 543 6.40 7.77 -9.47
CA ILE A 543 6.10 9.18 -9.40
C ILE A 543 5.08 9.46 -8.31
N GLN A 544 5.30 10.54 -7.57
CA GLN A 544 4.33 11.16 -6.69
C GLN A 544 4.21 12.65 -7.05
N LEU A 545 3.03 13.21 -6.84
CA LEU A 545 2.80 14.64 -6.90
C LEU A 545 2.54 15.18 -5.50
N GLN A 546 3.12 16.33 -5.18
CA GLN A 546 2.94 16.97 -3.89
C GLN A 546 2.38 18.38 -4.06
N ASN A 547 1.23 18.65 -3.44
CA ASN A 547 0.75 20.03 -3.33
C ASN A 547 1.72 20.84 -2.45
N LYS A 548 1.97 22.10 -2.78
CA LYS A 548 2.88 22.96 -2.01
C LYS A 548 2.49 22.96 -0.53
N ASP A 549 3.45 22.66 0.35
CA ASP A 549 3.30 22.56 1.81
C ASP A 549 2.17 21.60 2.25
N GLY A 550 1.78 20.64 1.41
CA GLY A 550 0.68 19.71 1.64
C GLY A 550 1.08 18.25 1.46
N LEU A 551 0.06 17.39 1.37
CA LEU A 551 0.20 15.95 1.26
C LEU A 551 0.69 15.50 -0.14
N PHE A 552 1.24 14.28 -0.18
CA PHE A 552 1.68 13.60 -1.39
C PHE A 552 0.53 12.80 -2.01
N SER A 553 0.65 12.49 -3.29
CA SER A 553 -0.14 11.43 -3.92
C SER A 553 0.38 10.04 -3.53
N ASN A 554 -0.33 9.01 -3.98
CA ASN A 554 0.20 7.66 -4.02
C ASN A 554 1.46 7.56 -4.88
N ASP A 555 2.30 6.57 -4.57
CA ASP A 555 3.28 6.05 -5.53
C ASP A 555 2.54 5.54 -6.77
N PHE A 556 2.90 6.06 -7.94
CA PHE A 556 2.34 5.65 -9.23
C PHE A 556 3.44 5.16 -10.18
N ILE A 557 3.19 4.04 -10.86
CA ILE A 557 4.16 3.42 -11.75
C ILE A 557 4.17 4.13 -13.11
N PHE A 558 5.37 4.39 -13.62
CA PHE A 558 5.61 4.67 -15.03
C PHE A 558 6.91 4.01 -15.49
N HIS A 559 7.11 3.92 -16.79
CA HIS A 559 8.34 3.37 -17.37
C HIS A 559 9.10 4.41 -18.17
N VAL A 560 10.42 4.30 -18.19
CA VAL A 560 11.28 4.97 -19.16
C VAL A 560 11.86 3.91 -20.07
N SER A 561 11.70 4.06 -21.38
CA SER A 561 12.46 3.29 -22.36
C SER A 561 12.55 4.04 -23.68
N ASP A 562 13.78 4.14 -24.22
CA ASP A 562 14.03 4.62 -25.58
C ASP A 562 13.76 3.53 -26.63
N LYS A 563 13.65 2.28 -26.17
CA LYS A 563 13.19 1.15 -26.98
C LYS A 563 11.66 1.15 -26.90
N LYS A 564 10.99 0.88 -28.02
CA LYS A 564 9.55 0.57 -27.94
C LYS A 564 9.45 -0.70 -27.06
N VAL A 565 9.04 -0.53 -25.80
CA VAL A 565 8.72 -1.56 -24.79
C VAL A 565 9.90 -2.39 -24.24
N ASP A 566 9.86 -2.70 -22.94
CA ASP A 566 10.84 -3.53 -22.21
C ASP A 566 11.02 -4.95 -22.85
N PRO A 567 12.24 -5.30 -23.29
CA PRO A 567 12.53 -6.60 -23.89
C PRO A 567 12.27 -7.81 -22.99
N GLN A 568 12.43 -7.70 -21.66
CA GLN A 568 12.34 -8.85 -20.76
C GLN A 568 10.88 -9.22 -20.47
N GLN A 569 10.02 -8.24 -20.20
CA GLN A 569 8.57 -8.45 -20.12
C GLN A 569 7.96 -8.94 -21.44
N LEU A 570 8.47 -8.47 -22.58
CA LEU A 570 8.03 -8.99 -23.87
C LEU A 570 8.53 -10.42 -24.13
N ARG A 571 9.73 -10.78 -23.64
CA ARG A 571 10.29 -12.12 -23.80
C ARG A 571 9.49 -13.20 -23.08
N GLU A 572 8.97 -12.93 -21.88
CA GLU A 572 8.10 -13.89 -21.19
C GLU A 572 6.78 -14.09 -21.94
N LYS A 573 6.23 -13.00 -22.51
CA LYS A 573 5.02 -13.06 -23.33
C LYS A 573 5.24 -13.83 -24.63
N ILE A 574 6.44 -13.75 -25.23
CA ILE A 574 6.82 -14.58 -26.38
C ILE A 574 6.69 -16.08 -26.04
N GLU A 575 7.17 -16.48 -24.85
CA GLU A 575 7.12 -17.88 -24.41
C GLU A 575 5.68 -18.39 -24.36
N VAL A 576 4.79 -17.59 -23.75
CA VAL A 576 3.36 -17.91 -23.65
C VAL A 576 2.71 -17.98 -25.02
N ALA A 577 3.02 -17.05 -25.93
CA ALA A 577 2.50 -17.06 -27.29
C ALA A 577 2.92 -18.34 -28.05
N ILE A 578 4.18 -18.75 -27.92
CA ILE A 578 4.71 -19.98 -28.55
C ILE A 578 4.05 -21.23 -27.95
N TYR A 579 3.98 -21.31 -26.61
CA TYR A 579 3.36 -22.41 -25.88
C TYR A 579 1.91 -22.61 -26.32
N THR A 580 1.12 -21.52 -26.30
CA THR A 580 -0.30 -21.53 -26.69
C THR A 580 -0.54 -21.63 -28.20
N GLY A 581 0.49 -21.47 -29.02
CA GLY A 581 0.39 -21.48 -30.49
C GLY A 581 -0.23 -20.21 -31.08
N ASN A 582 -0.29 -19.11 -30.34
CA ASN A 582 -0.87 -17.85 -30.77
C ASN A 582 0.12 -17.03 -31.61
N LEU A 583 0.18 -17.33 -32.91
CA LEU A 583 1.08 -16.63 -33.84
C LEU A 583 0.77 -15.13 -33.98
N ALA A 584 -0.50 -14.74 -33.88
CA ALA A 584 -0.90 -13.33 -33.99
C ALA A 584 -0.33 -12.50 -32.83
N GLU A 585 -0.41 -13.04 -31.61
CA GLU A 585 0.19 -12.40 -30.44
C GLU A 585 1.71 -12.39 -30.52
N LEU A 586 2.35 -13.48 -30.97
CA LEU A 586 3.81 -13.49 -31.20
C LEU A 586 4.23 -12.37 -32.17
N LYS A 587 3.49 -12.18 -33.27
CA LYS A 587 3.74 -11.10 -34.23
C LYS A 587 3.64 -9.73 -33.57
N ARG A 588 2.54 -9.50 -32.84
CA ARG A 588 2.30 -8.25 -32.12
C ARG A 588 3.40 -7.93 -31.12
N LEU A 589 3.87 -8.92 -30.37
CA LEU A 589 4.95 -8.76 -29.39
C LEU A 589 6.28 -8.37 -30.04
N VAL A 590 6.65 -9.07 -31.13
CA VAL A 590 7.87 -8.74 -31.89
C VAL A 590 7.77 -7.36 -32.56
N GLU A 591 6.59 -7.00 -33.09
CA GLU A 591 6.33 -5.64 -33.60
C GLU A 591 6.35 -4.57 -32.50
N SER A 592 6.06 -4.96 -31.27
CA SER A 592 6.14 -4.11 -30.08
C SER A 592 7.56 -4.00 -29.52
N GLY A 593 8.58 -4.60 -30.14
CA GLY A 593 10.00 -4.45 -29.75
C GLY A 593 10.62 -5.65 -29.04
N ALA A 594 9.95 -6.81 -29.03
CA ALA A 594 10.46 -7.99 -28.34
C ALA A 594 11.73 -8.55 -29.02
N ASP A 595 12.78 -8.81 -28.24
CA ASP A 595 14.00 -9.42 -28.76
C ASP A 595 13.80 -10.94 -28.97
N VAL A 596 13.84 -11.35 -30.24
CA VAL A 596 13.67 -12.74 -30.69
C VAL A 596 14.86 -13.66 -30.36
N ASN A 597 15.96 -13.11 -29.86
CA ASN A 597 17.16 -13.84 -29.43
C ASN A 597 17.39 -13.82 -27.91
N ALA A 598 16.57 -13.10 -27.14
CA ALA A 598 16.73 -13.04 -25.69
C ALA A 598 16.42 -14.39 -25.03
N LEU A 599 17.17 -14.75 -23.98
CA LEU A 599 16.94 -15.99 -23.24
C LEU A 599 15.74 -15.85 -22.28
N SER A 600 14.97 -16.93 -22.08
CA SER A 600 13.96 -17.01 -21.01
C SER A 600 14.64 -17.08 -19.62
N LYS A 601 13.84 -17.04 -18.56
CA LYS A 601 14.30 -17.32 -17.18
C LYS A 601 14.90 -18.72 -17.03
N ASP A 602 14.41 -19.69 -17.80
CA ASP A 602 14.97 -21.04 -17.89
C ASP A 602 16.17 -21.13 -18.86
N ALA A 603 16.64 -19.96 -19.32
CA ALA A 603 17.77 -19.78 -20.21
C ALA A 603 17.65 -20.45 -21.58
N ASP A 604 16.44 -20.47 -22.15
CA ASP A 604 16.16 -21.01 -23.49
C ASP A 604 15.80 -19.91 -24.51
N LEU A 605 16.01 -20.20 -25.80
CA LEU A 605 15.76 -19.28 -26.91
C LEU A 605 14.32 -19.40 -27.42
N PRO A 606 13.66 -18.31 -27.85
CA PRO A 606 12.33 -18.39 -28.49
C PRO A 606 12.28 -19.41 -29.63
N LEU A 607 13.37 -19.47 -30.41
CA LEU A 607 13.50 -20.40 -31.54
C LEU A 607 13.59 -21.86 -31.08
N SER A 608 14.22 -22.13 -29.93
CA SER A 608 14.25 -23.45 -29.29
C SER A 608 12.88 -23.85 -28.75
N SER A 609 12.18 -22.94 -28.05
CA SER A 609 10.82 -23.18 -27.56
C SER A 609 9.85 -23.49 -28.70
N ALA A 610 9.92 -22.74 -29.79
CA ALA A 610 9.10 -22.98 -30.97
C ALA A 610 9.41 -24.33 -31.63
N ALA A 611 10.69 -24.74 -31.64
CA ALA A 611 11.11 -26.06 -32.10
C ALA A 611 10.60 -27.18 -31.18
N PHE A 612 10.72 -27.03 -29.85
CA PHE A 612 10.22 -27.97 -28.86
C PHE A 612 8.73 -28.24 -29.09
N HIS A 613 7.92 -27.19 -29.17
CA HIS A 613 6.48 -27.25 -29.40
C HIS A 613 6.05 -27.58 -30.84
N GLY A 614 6.99 -27.79 -31.77
CA GLY A 614 6.68 -28.14 -33.16
C GLY A 614 5.95 -27.03 -33.93
N ARG A 615 6.11 -25.76 -33.54
CA ARG A 615 5.39 -24.61 -34.11
C ARG A 615 6.10 -24.07 -35.36
N LEU A 616 6.02 -24.79 -36.48
CA LEU A 616 6.73 -24.46 -37.72
C LEU A 616 6.54 -23.00 -38.18
N GLU A 617 5.31 -22.49 -38.15
CA GLU A 617 5.04 -21.11 -38.56
C GLU A 617 5.59 -20.05 -37.60
N HIS A 618 5.75 -20.38 -36.31
CA HIS A 618 6.44 -19.50 -35.35
C HIS A 618 7.94 -19.50 -35.63
N VAL A 619 8.53 -20.67 -35.93
CA VAL A 619 9.94 -20.79 -36.34
C VAL A 619 10.21 -19.96 -37.60
N ARG A 620 9.36 -20.06 -38.64
CA ARG A 620 9.48 -19.24 -39.86
C ARG A 620 9.46 -17.75 -39.55
N PHE A 621 8.49 -17.31 -38.74
CA PHE A 621 8.34 -15.93 -38.37
C PHE A 621 9.54 -15.40 -37.56
N LEU A 622 9.99 -16.14 -36.55
CA LEU A 622 11.15 -15.78 -35.73
C LEU A 622 12.42 -15.66 -36.58
N LEU A 623 12.66 -16.61 -37.48
CA LEU A 623 13.79 -16.55 -38.43
C LEU A 623 13.68 -15.35 -39.38
N GLN A 624 12.47 -15.04 -39.87
CA GLN A 624 12.22 -13.86 -40.70
C GLN A 624 12.51 -12.55 -39.94
N LYS A 625 12.31 -12.54 -38.62
CA LYS A 625 12.56 -11.39 -37.74
C LYS A 625 13.98 -11.38 -37.13
N GLY A 626 14.89 -12.22 -37.64
CA GLY A 626 16.31 -12.18 -37.28
C GLY A 626 16.70 -13.08 -36.10
N ALA A 627 15.88 -14.07 -35.73
CA ALA A 627 16.31 -15.10 -34.79
C ALA A 627 17.49 -15.91 -35.37
N ALA A 628 18.56 -16.06 -34.60
CA ALA A 628 19.76 -16.76 -35.04
C ALA A 628 19.59 -18.28 -34.90
N ALA A 629 19.56 -18.99 -36.04
CA ALA A 629 19.50 -20.46 -36.07
C ALA A 629 20.71 -21.14 -35.39
N THR A 630 21.81 -20.39 -35.23
CA THR A 630 23.06 -20.82 -34.61
C THR A 630 23.19 -20.43 -33.13
N ALA A 631 22.22 -19.70 -32.57
CA ALA A 631 22.26 -19.28 -31.17
C ALA A 631 22.24 -20.50 -30.22
N ARG A 632 22.82 -20.31 -29.04
CA ARG A 632 23.03 -21.37 -28.05
C ARG A 632 22.35 -21.01 -26.74
N ASN A 633 21.64 -21.97 -26.16
CA ASN A 633 21.06 -21.84 -24.82
C ASN A 633 22.14 -22.06 -23.73
N ARG A 634 21.74 -22.02 -22.45
CA ARG A 634 22.68 -22.19 -21.32
C ARG A 634 23.46 -23.50 -21.34
N ASP A 635 22.89 -24.57 -21.88
CA ASP A 635 23.54 -25.87 -22.01
C ASP A 635 24.41 -25.98 -23.28
N GLY A 636 24.55 -24.87 -24.01
CA GLY A 636 25.27 -24.81 -25.27
C GLY A 636 24.54 -25.52 -26.42
N GLY A 637 23.28 -25.92 -26.24
CA GLY A 637 22.43 -26.52 -27.26
C GLY A 637 21.85 -25.47 -28.21
N THR A 638 21.68 -25.83 -29.48
CA THR A 638 21.06 -24.99 -30.51
C THR A 638 19.60 -25.41 -30.75
N PRO A 639 18.76 -24.58 -31.39
CA PRO A 639 17.40 -24.99 -31.78
C PRO A 639 17.37 -26.28 -32.63
N LEU A 640 18.45 -26.57 -33.37
CA LEU A 640 18.57 -27.81 -34.16
C LEU A 640 18.71 -29.06 -33.27
N HIS A 641 19.34 -28.96 -32.10
CA HIS A 641 19.38 -30.07 -31.12
C HIS A 641 17.97 -30.42 -30.66
N VAL A 642 17.19 -29.39 -30.32
CA VAL A 642 15.80 -29.55 -29.85
C VAL A 642 14.92 -30.12 -30.96
N ALA A 643 15.02 -29.60 -32.18
CA ALA A 643 14.26 -30.10 -33.32
C ALA A 643 14.59 -31.56 -33.66
N ALA A 644 15.87 -31.94 -33.62
CA ALA A 644 16.33 -33.30 -33.84
C ALA A 644 15.80 -34.26 -32.75
N LEU A 645 16.01 -33.90 -31.48
CA LEU A 645 15.55 -34.68 -30.34
C LEU A 645 14.03 -34.88 -30.37
N MET A 646 13.27 -33.87 -30.78
CA MET A 646 11.81 -33.91 -30.81
C MET A 646 11.22 -34.41 -32.14
N GLY A 647 12.07 -34.90 -33.07
CA GLY A 647 11.62 -35.46 -34.35
C GLY A 647 10.93 -34.44 -35.27
N ARG A 648 11.19 -33.14 -35.11
CA ARG A 648 10.55 -32.06 -35.87
C ARG A 648 11.22 -31.84 -37.22
N PHE A 649 11.02 -32.78 -38.14
CA PHE A 649 11.73 -32.88 -39.43
C PHE A 649 11.75 -31.57 -40.23
N GLU A 650 10.57 -30.95 -40.47
CA GLU A 650 10.48 -29.73 -41.27
C GLU A 650 11.14 -28.51 -40.60
N ILE A 651 11.14 -28.47 -39.27
CA ILE A 651 11.84 -27.42 -38.50
C ILE A 651 13.35 -27.62 -38.61
N ALA A 652 13.84 -28.85 -38.50
CA ALA A 652 15.27 -29.17 -38.65
C ALA A 652 15.77 -28.81 -40.06
N LYS A 653 15.02 -29.17 -41.11
CA LYS A 653 15.33 -28.81 -42.50
C LYS A 653 15.40 -27.29 -42.69
N LEU A 654 14.42 -26.57 -42.13
CA LEU A 654 14.40 -25.10 -42.17
C LEU A 654 15.61 -24.49 -41.46
N LEU A 655 15.96 -24.97 -40.26
CA LEU A 655 17.11 -24.48 -39.50
C LEU A 655 18.43 -24.72 -40.24
N LEU A 656 18.63 -25.88 -40.85
CA LEU A 656 19.79 -26.18 -41.70
C LEU A 656 19.89 -25.21 -42.88
N SER A 657 18.77 -24.95 -43.56
CA SER A 657 18.72 -23.97 -44.67
C SER A 657 19.02 -22.53 -44.23
N LYS A 658 18.95 -22.24 -42.93
CA LYS A 658 19.29 -20.95 -42.32
C LYS A 658 20.64 -20.97 -41.60
N GLY A 659 21.51 -21.92 -41.95
CA GLY A 659 22.91 -21.95 -41.52
C GLY A 659 23.18 -22.66 -40.19
N ALA A 660 22.19 -23.33 -39.59
CA ALA A 660 22.45 -24.24 -38.48
C ALA A 660 23.36 -25.39 -38.95
N LYS A 661 24.32 -25.80 -38.11
CA LYS A 661 25.25 -26.88 -38.41
C LYS A 661 24.99 -28.08 -37.51
N ALA A 662 24.82 -29.25 -38.11
CA ALA A 662 24.46 -30.46 -37.39
C ALA A 662 25.55 -30.94 -36.40
N GLY A 663 26.82 -30.67 -36.73
CA GLY A 663 27.99 -31.07 -35.94
C GLY A 663 28.38 -30.14 -34.78
N VAL A 664 27.59 -29.10 -34.46
CA VAL A 664 27.85 -28.25 -33.28
C VAL A 664 27.61 -29.07 -32.02
N ARG A 665 28.59 -29.11 -31.11
CA ARG A 665 28.50 -29.85 -29.83
C ARG A 665 28.04 -28.96 -28.68
N ASN A 666 27.07 -29.42 -27.89
CA ASN A 666 26.62 -28.78 -26.66
C ASN A 666 27.65 -28.92 -25.51
N LYS A 667 27.36 -28.42 -24.30
CA LYS A 667 28.27 -28.51 -23.15
C LYS A 667 28.48 -29.95 -22.64
N LYS A 668 27.62 -30.89 -23.00
CA LYS A 668 27.77 -32.34 -22.73
C LYS A 668 28.58 -33.05 -23.83
N GLY A 669 29.05 -32.31 -24.84
CA GLY A 669 29.79 -32.86 -25.97
C GLY A 669 28.90 -33.50 -27.05
N GLU A 670 27.58 -33.37 -26.98
CA GLU A 670 26.63 -34.01 -27.90
C GLU A 670 26.29 -33.06 -29.05
N SER A 671 26.23 -33.59 -30.27
CA SER A 671 25.73 -32.89 -31.46
C SER A 671 24.26 -33.25 -31.76
N SER A 672 23.62 -32.50 -32.66
CA SER A 672 22.24 -32.84 -33.08
C SER A 672 22.13 -34.19 -33.78
N ILE A 673 23.21 -34.66 -34.44
CA ILE A 673 23.30 -36.01 -35.02
C ILE A 673 23.29 -37.06 -33.90
N ASP A 674 24.06 -36.81 -32.83
CA ASP A 674 24.17 -37.73 -31.69
C ASP A 674 22.82 -37.95 -30.99
N ALA A 675 21.93 -36.95 -31.00
CA ALA A 675 20.58 -37.07 -30.44
C ALA A 675 19.70 -38.12 -31.16
N VAL A 676 20.01 -38.45 -32.42
CA VAL A 676 19.20 -39.34 -33.27
C VAL A 676 19.98 -40.54 -33.82
N SER A 677 21.26 -40.69 -33.51
CA SER A 677 22.13 -41.76 -34.02
C SER A 677 21.91 -43.11 -33.37
N ALA A 678 21.49 -43.14 -32.09
CA ALA A 678 21.20 -44.39 -31.40
C ALA A 678 20.01 -45.12 -32.04
N GLU A 679 20.18 -46.43 -32.28
CA GLU A 679 19.10 -47.32 -32.71
C GLU A 679 17.95 -47.30 -31.70
N TRP A 680 16.73 -47.52 -32.21
CA TRP A 680 15.56 -47.55 -31.35
C TRP A 680 15.62 -48.76 -30.41
N SER A 681 15.62 -48.49 -29.11
CA SER A 681 15.64 -49.50 -28.04
C SER A 681 14.62 -49.16 -26.95
N ASP A 682 14.38 -50.11 -26.04
CA ASP A 682 13.51 -49.88 -24.88
C ASP A 682 14.04 -48.75 -23.98
N GLY A 683 15.36 -48.54 -23.93
CA GLY A 683 15.96 -47.40 -23.21
C GLY A 683 15.64 -46.07 -23.86
N VAL A 684 15.70 -45.98 -25.20
CA VAL A 684 15.31 -44.77 -25.94
C VAL A 684 13.80 -44.53 -25.82
N ALA A 685 12.99 -45.57 -25.95
CA ALA A 685 11.54 -45.48 -25.75
C ALA A 685 11.19 -45.04 -24.32
N GLY A 686 11.90 -45.57 -23.31
CA GLY A 686 11.78 -45.20 -21.91
C GLY A 686 12.15 -43.74 -21.65
N PHE A 687 13.20 -43.22 -22.29
CA PHE A 687 13.57 -41.80 -22.21
C PHE A 687 12.44 -40.88 -22.71
N TYR A 688 11.85 -41.17 -23.88
CA TYR A 688 10.72 -40.39 -24.39
C TYR A 688 9.45 -40.58 -23.55
N GLY A 689 9.23 -41.78 -23.00
CA GLY A 689 8.16 -42.05 -22.03
C GLY A 689 8.29 -41.20 -20.77
N PHE A 690 9.50 -41.09 -20.22
CA PHE A 690 9.81 -40.21 -19.09
C PHE A 690 9.59 -38.74 -19.46
N LEU A 691 10.07 -38.29 -20.62
CA LEU A 691 9.87 -36.92 -21.11
C LEU A 691 8.37 -36.56 -21.28
N ASN A 692 7.56 -37.51 -21.74
CA ASN A 692 6.10 -37.38 -21.83
C ASN A 692 5.42 -37.26 -20.45
N GLY A 693 6.06 -37.75 -19.38
CA GLY A 693 5.59 -37.59 -18.00
C GLY A 693 5.92 -36.22 -17.41
N LEU A 694 6.99 -35.57 -17.87
CA LEU A 694 7.45 -34.27 -17.39
C LEU A 694 6.84 -33.07 -18.13
N THR A 695 6.30 -33.28 -19.32
CA THR A 695 5.93 -32.18 -20.22
C THR A 695 4.51 -32.31 -20.74
N SER A 696 3.83 -31.18 -20.98
CA SER A 696 2.50 -31.16 -21.61
C SER A 696 2.55 -31.42 -23.12
N ASN A 697 3.74 -31.31 -23.73
CA ASN A 697 3.98 -31.51 -25.16
C ASN A 697 4.41 -32.95 -25.43
N LYS A 698 3.46 -33.87 -25.35
CA LYS A 698 3.71 -35.30 -25.51
C LYS A 698 4.09 -35.64 -26.96
N VAL A 699 5.08 -36.50 -27.13
CA VAL A 699 5.44 -37.08 -28.42
C VAL A 699 4.93 -38.50 -28.55
N ASP A 700 4.51 -38.85 -29.75
CA ASP A 700 4.14 -40.21 -30.10
C ASP A 700 5.43 -41.03 -30.34
N LEU A 701 5.60 -42.10 -29.55
CA LEU A 701 6.77 -42.97 -29.60
C LEU A 701 6.92 -43.69 -30.95
N GLN A 702 5.82 -44.08 -31.59
CA GLN A 702 5.83 -44.70 -32.92
C GLN A 702 6.29 -43.69 -33.98
N GLU A 703 5.80 -42.46 -33.89
CA GLU A 703 6.18 -41.41 -34.84
C GLU A 703 7.64 -40.97 -34.66
N ILE A 704 8.13 -40.86 -33.42
CA ILE A 704 9.55 -40.60 -33.16
C ILE A 704 10.41 -41.76 -33.68
N ARG A 705 10.02 -43.01 -33.44
CA ARG A 705 10.73 -44.20 -33.95
C ARG A 705 10.89 -44.15 -35.47
N LYS A 706 9.82 -43.81 -36.20
CA LYS A 706 9.85 -43.68 -37.67
C LYS A 706 10.65 -42.45 -38.12
N ALA A 707 10.57 -41.34 -37.40
CA ALA A 707 11.20 -40.08 -37.77
C ALA A 707 12.72 -40.07 -37.54
N ARG A 708 13.24 -40.82 -36.56
CA ARG A 708 14.66 -40.82 -36.18
C ARG A 708 15.62 -41.18 -37.31
N PRO A 709 15.46 -42.29 -38.06
CA PRO A 709 16.35 -42.60 -39.19
C PRO A 709 16.32 -41.52 -40.27
N ARG A 710 15.13 -40.96 -40.55
CA ARG A 710 14.96 -39.88 -41.52
C ARG A 710 15.66 -38.60 -41.06
N MET A 711 15.53 -38.25 -39.78
CA MET A 711 16.21 -37.11 -39.15
C MET A 711 17.74 -37.29 -39.16
N HIS A 712 18.23 -38.48 -38.82
CA HIS A 712 19.66 -38.79 -38.85
C HIS A 712 20.24 -38.56 -40.25
N LYS A 713 19.56 -39.07 -41.29
CA LYS A 713 19.95 -38.86 -42.68
C LYS A 713 19.97 -37.36 -43.06
N LEU A 714 18.92 -36.60 -42.70
CA LEU A 714 18.86 -35.15 -42.94
C LEU A 714 20.03 -34.40 -42.28
N LEU A 715 20.41 -34.78 -41.06
CA LEU A 715 21.48 -34.11 -40.32
C LEU A 715 22.88 -34.49 -40.84
N GLN A 716 23.05 -35.68 -41.41
CA GLN A 716 24.29 -36.10 -42.07
C GLN A 716 24.45 -35.48 -43.46
N ASP A 717 23.40 -35.55 -44.28
CA ASP A 717 23.47 -35.22 -45.70
C ASP A 717 23.18 -33.74 -45.98
N GLY A 718 22.49 -33.05 -45.07
CA GLY A 718 21.98 -31.69 -45.27
C GLY A 718 20.53 -31.65 -45.82
N PRO A 719 19.94 -30.45 -45.94
CA PRO A 719 18.53 -30.23 -46.27
C PRO A 719 18.11 -30.53 -47.71
#